data_AF-A0A3P8NXB8-F1
#
_entry.id   AF-A0A3P8NXB8-F1
#
_cell.length_a   1.000
_cell.length_b   1.000
_cell.length_c   1.000
_cell.angle_alpha   90.00
_cell.angle_beta   90.00
_cell.angle_gamma   90.00
#
_symmetry.space_group_name_H-M   'P 1'
#
loop_
_entity.id
_entity.type
_entity.pdbx_description
1 polymer ?
#
loop_
_entity_poly.entity_id
_entity_poly.type
_entity_poly.pdbx_seq_one_letter_code
_entity_poly.pdbx_strand_id
1 'polypeptide(L)'
;VRKITLNTRLVSVPGDCRIPFSAVYATVGFKEANAKVYLPTVPITARILEVERYCTHLSINYMIELKHGEFTWVVKRKEKHFMELHRELRTYKTFMRIPLPSRRLARNLYMFVFPQRQLEDYLNKLLRMAMYRKYHHTVSKYKTLQRVTLKHNVIPLVEGMIYKRSGGHRIPGMNCCGQSQACYRWSKRWLVVKDSFLLYMKPDTGAISFVLLVDKEFTIKMDSKDTETKHGVRIDSLSRTLVFKCSSYRHARWWGQSIESFVRNHGKAFLRDHRFGSFAQEQENIPAKWYVNGKTYMEDVADALEEAKEEIFITDWWLSPEIFLKRPVVEGNRWRLDCILKRKAGVRIFVMLYKEVELALGINSGYSKRTLLHLNPNIKVMRHPDHVSSSVYLWAHHEKIVVIDQSVAFVGGIDLAYGRWDDREHRLTDVGSVTRSDESRLRKTGSTNTPSSKGLSSVDGVSQSNGRGTPPSDPADLPKLKGIGRNRMARFSLRTLRHKHTLQHVDSVSSVDSAGSGSVRSLKTGVGELQGNTRFWHGKDYCNFVYKDWIQLEKPFDDFIDRYTTSRMPWHDIASVVHGRAARDVARHFIQRWNFTKIMKPKYRSLSYPFLLPKSHSTTNELRYQVPECVNAKVQVLRSSADWSAGIKYHEESIHNAYIQVIAKSKHYIYIENQFFISCADNRTVYNKIGDAIIERIIRKYRVYVVTPLLPGFEGDITTGGGNAIQAVMHFNYRTMIRGEYSIISQLKKEMGDQWMNYISFAGLRTHAELAGRLVTELIYVHSKMLIADDNTVIIGSANINDRSMLGKRDSEVAVIVEDSEKVPSVMDGEEYEAGHYALQLRLECFRTILGGHSDTSIDLSDPISDRFYKEVWMTTAGRNATIYEKVFRCLPSSLVRNMSELEQYQSKPGLAQTDLARAQEELRKIRGFLVQFPLDFLSEQNLMPSVGTKEAMVPTEIWT
;
A
#
# COMPACT_ATOMS: atom_id res chain seq x y z
N VAL A 1 47.76 -21.89 13.98
CA VAL A 1 47.54 -20.48 13.57
C VAL A 1 46.14 -20.07 14.02
N ARG A 2 46.04 -19.27 15.09
CA ARG A 2 44.77 -19.01 15.82
C ARG A 2 43.84 -18.08 15.03
N LYS A 3 42.63 -18.58 14.71
CA LYS A 3 41.45 -17.79 14.32
C LYS A 3 41.10 -16.83 15.46
N ILE A 4 41.12 -15.53 15.20
CA ILE A 4 40.54 -14.52 16.11
C ILE A 4 39.10 -14.30 15.67
N THR A 5 38.18 -14.89 16.43
CA THR A 5 36.74 -14.62 16.37
C THR A 5 36.49 -13.28 17.05
N LEU A 6 36.09 -12.25 16.29
CA LEU A 6 35.62 -10.98 16.86
C LEU A 6 34.23 -11.20 17.46
N ASN A 7 34.21 -11.51 18.74
CA ASN A 7 33.00 -11.61 19.55
C ASN A 7 32.63 -10.20 20.03
N THR A 8 31.74 -9.50 19.32
CA THR A 8 31.17 -8.23 19.77
C THR A 8 30.17 -8.48 20.90
N ARG A 9 30.67 -8.63 22.13
CA ARG A 9 29.83 -8.50 23.34
C ARG A 9 29.41 -7.04 23.48
N LEU A 10 28.14 -6.76 23.19
CA LEU A 10 27.47 -5.50 23.56
C LEU A 10 27.39 -5.44 25.09
N VAL A 11 28.23 -4.62 25.71
CA VAL A 11 28.09 -4.26 27.12
C VAL A 11 26.89 -3.32 27.24
N SER A 12 25.87 -3.71 28.00
CA SER A 12 24.72 -2.88 28.33
C SER A 12 25.14 -1.74 29.25
N VAL A 13 25.28 -0.54 28.71
CA VAL A 13 25.45 0.70 29.50
C VAL A 13 24.06 1.26 29.82
N PRO A 14 23.69 1.47 31.10
CA PRO A 14 22.38 2.04 31.46
C PRO A 14 22.36 3.56 31.24
N GLY A 15 21.31 4.06 30.56
CA GLY A 15 20.95 5.49 30.46
C GLY A 15 20.94 6.04 29.03
N ASP A 16 19.75 6.40 28.53
CA ASP A 16 19.42 7.37 27.44
C ASP A 16 20.46 7.64 26.33
N CYS A 17 21.13 6.60 25.80
CA CYS A 17 22.17 6.74 24.77
C CYS A 17 21.66 6.54 23.32
N ARG A 18 20.35 6.36 23.09
CA ARG A 18 19.79 6.15 21.74
C ARG A 18 18.79 7.25 21.38
N ILE A 19 19.02 7.93 20.25
CA ILE A 19 18.08 8.92 19.72
C ILE A 19 17.08 8.20 18.80
N PRO A 20 15.75 8.33 19.00
CA PRO A 20 14.76 7.61 18.20
C PRO A 20 14.78 8.05 16.73
N PHE A 21 14.38 7.14 15.82
CA PHE A 21 14.31 7.44 14.37
C PHE A 21 13.44 8.67 14.07
N SER A 22 12.33 8.81 14.81
CA SER A 22 11.40 9.94 14.70
C SER A 22 12.05 11.32 14.86
N ALA A 23 13.20 11.40 15.53
CA ALA A 23 13.96 12.63 15.67
C ALA A 23 14.53 13.15 14.33
N VAL A 24 14.57 12.35 13.26
CA VAL A 24 14.93 12.81 11.90
C VAL A 24 13.98 13.91 11.41
N TYR A 25 12.73 13.90 11.87
CA TYR A 25 11.71 14.87 11.49
C TYR A 25 11.71 16.15 12.33
N ALA A 26 12.48 16.18 13.43
CA ALA A 26 12.66 17.37 14.26
C ALA A 26 13.85 18.19 13.74
N THR A 27 13.61 19.04 12.74
CA THR A 27 14.63 19.90 12.10
C THR A 27 14.70 21.28 12.74
N VAL A 28 15.92 21.82 12.91
CA VAL A 28 16.22 23.16 13.46
C VAL A 28 17.39 23.77 12.68
N GLY A 29 17.49 25.09 12.58
CA GLY A 29 18.60 25.74 11.90
C GLY A 29 19.98 25.41 12.48
N PHE A 30 21.01 25.41 11.64
CA PHE A 30 22.39 25.11 12.11
C PHE A 30 22.96 26.17 13.05
N LYS A 31 22.31 27.33 13.13
CA LYS A 31 22.69 28.46 14.00
C LYS A 31 21.86 28.54 15.28
N GLU A 32 20.82 27.71 15.42
CA GLU A 32 19.93 27.78 16.57
C GLU A 32 20.56 27.12 17.81
N ALA A 33 20.42 27.75 18.98
CA ALA A 33 21.02 27.29 20.23
C ALA A 33 20.40 25.98 20.77
N ASN A 34 19.18 25.66 20.35
CA ASN A 34 18.44 24.43 20.69
C ASN A 34 18.92 23.20 19.87
N ALA A 35 19.87 23.36 18.95
CA ALA A 35 20.38 22.27 18.14
C ALA A 35 21.12 21.23 19.02
N LYS A 36 20.44 20.13 19.34
CA LYS A 36 21.03 18.96 20.00
C LYS A 36 21.88 18.17 18.99
N VAL A 37 23.16 18.53 18.89
CA VAL A 37 24.10 17.92 17.92
C VAL A 37 24.90 16.76 18.52
N TYR A 38 25.15 16.77 19.82
CA TYR A 38 25.94 15.76 20.53
C TYR A 38 25.09 14.98 21.53
N LEU A 39 25.45 13.72 21.79
CA LEU A 39 24.89 12.95 22.90
C LEU A 39 25.23 13.66 24.21
N PRO A 40 24.24 13.94 25.08
CA PRO A 40 24.44 14.80 26.25
C PRO A 40 25.54 14.32 27.20
N THR A 41 25.64 13.01 27.36
CA THR A 41 26.47 12.30 28.36
C THR A 41 27.78 11.75 27.80
N VAL A 42 27.99 11.81 26.48
CA VAL A 42 29.16 11.20 25.84
C VAL A 42 30.23 12.26 25.53
N PRO A 43 31.51 12.05 25.90
CA PRO A 43 32.57 13.00 25.58
C PRO A 43 32.90 13.01 24.09
N ILE A 44 33.54 14.08 23.62
CA ILE A 44 34.11 14.16 22.27
C ILE A 44 35.60 14.39 22.42
N THR A 45 36.41 13.58 21.73
CA THR A 45 37.87 13.73 21.70
C THR A 45 38.33 14.04 20.29
N ALA A 46 39.32 14.92 20.15
CA ALA A 46 39.99 15.24 18.90
C ALA A 46 41.42 14.69 18.93
N ARG A 47 41.88 14.08 17.84
CA ARG A 47 43.25 13.59 17.64
C ARG A 47 43.74 14.03 16.27
N ILE A 48 44.92 14.62 16.18
CA ILE A 48 45.49 15.01 14.88
C ILE A 48 46.21 13.81 14.27
N LEU A 49 45.73 13.34 13.13
CA LEU A 49 46.30 12.19 12.40
C LEU A 49 47.47 12.59 11.51
N GLU A 50 47.32 13.68 10.74
CA GLU A 50 48.30 14.09 9.72
C GLU A 50 48.33 15.61 9.57
N VAL A 51 49.50 16.16 9.21
CA VAL A 51 49.70 17.59 8.92
C VAL A 51 50.36 17.73 7.56
N GLU A 52 49.58 18.10 6.53
CA GLU A 52 50.09 18.33 5.18
C GLU A 52 50.59 19.79 5.06
N ARG A 53 51.85 19.96 4.64
CA ARG A 53 52.47 21.26 4.33
C ARG A 53 52.74 21.34 2.82
N TYR A 54 52.20 22.37 2.15
CA TYR A 54 52.47 22.59 0.72
C TYR A 54 53.60 23.61 0.54
N CYS A 55 54.62 23.28 -0.24
CA CYS A 55 55.84 24.09 -0.41
C CYS A 55 55.63 25.46 -1.09
N THR A 56 54.43 25.78 -1.60
CA THR A 56 54.21 27.02 -2.39
C THR A 56 53.17 27.99 -1.83
N HIS A 57 52.50 27.68 -0.71
CA HIS A 57 51.68 28.66 0.02
C HIS A 57 51.64 28.34 1.52
N LEU A 58 51.63 29.39 2.37
CA LEU A 58 51.54 29.43 3.85
C LEU A 58 50.28 28.74 4.47
N SER A 59 49.76 27.68 3.86
CA SER A 59 48.50 27.04 4.24
C SER A 59 48.77 25.61 4.70
N ILE A 60 48.79 25.40 6.02
CA ILE A 60 48.88 24.08 6.65
C ILE A 60 47.48 23.44 6.71
N ASN A 61 47.39 22.18 6.28
CA ASN A 61 46.20 21.35 6.39
C ASN A 61 46.39 20.33 7.53
N TYR A 62 45.41 20.23 8.42
CA TYR A 62 45.36 19.26 9.51
C TYR A 62 44.27 18.23 9.21
N MET A 63 44.61 16.95 9.30
CA MET A 63 43.68 15.84 9.31
C MET A 63 43.40 15.47 10.78
N ILE A 64 42.14 15.60 11.21
CA ILE A 64 41.74 15.46 12.61
C ILE A 64 40.72 14.34 12.72
N GLU A 65 41.06 13.31 13.47
CA GLU A 65 40.12 12.32 13.96
C GLU A 65 39.32 12.91 15.13
N LEU A 66 38.01 12.78 15.08
CA LEU A 66 37.12 13.12 16.16
C LEU A 66 36.36 11.85 16.57
N LYS A 67 36.31 11.58 17.87
CA LYS A 67 35.62 10.42 18.43
C LYS A 67 34.57 10.87 19.44
N HIS A 68 33.37 10.30 19.36
CA HIS A 68 32.26 10.55 20.27
C HIS A 68 31.47 9.25 20.46
N GLY A 69 31.62 8.60 21.61
CA GLY A 69 31.03 7.27 21.83
C GLY A 69 31.66 6.23 20.91
N GLU A 70 30.81 5.45 20.22
CA GLU A 70 31.23 4.47 19.21
C GLU A 70 31.58 5.11 17.85
N PHE A 71 31.37 6.43 17.70
CA PHE A 71 31.51 7.11 16.42
C PHE A 71 32.89 7.74 16.28
N THR A 72 33.56 7.48 15.16
CA THR A 72 34.85 8.07 14.79
C THR A 72 34.76 8.67 13.39
N TRP A 73 35.28 9.88 13.19
CA TRP A 73 35.31 10.52 11.87
C TRP A 73 36.56 11.36 11.67
N VAL A 74 36.96 11.53 10.41
CA VAL A 74 38.17 12.27 10.03
C VAL A 74 37.80 13.54 9.29
N VAL A 75 38.33 14.68 9.74
CA VAL A 75 38.05 16.01 9.20
C VAL A 75 39.34 16.67 8.75
N LYS A 76 39.39 17.13 7.49
CA LYS A 76 40.48 17.99 6.99
C LYS A 76 40.15 19.47 7.19
N ARG A 77 41.07 20.24 7.81
CA ARG A 77 40.91 21.68 8.06
C ARG A 77 42.21 22.46 7.86
N LYS A 78 42.08 23.66 7.30
CA LYS A 78 43.18 24.62 7.17
C LYS A 78 43.43 25.36 8.47
N GLU A 79 44.67 25.77 8.70
CA GLU A 79 45.07 26.62 9.83
C GLU A 79 44.16 27.85 10.04
N LYS A 80 43.84 28.57 8.96
CA LYS A 80 42.93 29.73 8.99
C LYS A 80 41.57 29.44 9.63
N HIS A 81 41.09 28.18 9.53
CA HIS A 81 39.84 27.80 10.16
C HIS A 81 39.97 27.75 11.69
N PHE A 82 41.11 27.40 12.26
CA PHE A 82 41.27 27.43 13.72
C PHE A 82 41.37 28.87 14.24
N MET A 83 42.10 29.73 13.52
CA MET A 83 42.21 31.16 13.86
C MET A 83 40.86 31.86 13.88
N GLU A 84 40.04 31.68 12.85
CA GLU A 84 38.70 32.27 12.79
C GLU A 84 37.78 31.70 13.89
N LEU A 85 37.95 30.43 14.30
CA LEU A 85 37.13 29.86 15.38
C LEU A 85 37.53 30.49 16.71
N HIS A 86 38.83 30.66 16.93
CA HIS A 86 39.32 31.34 18.11
C HIS A 86 38.80 32.79 18.19
N ARG A 87 38.75 33.49 17.05
CA ARG A 87 38.22 34.87 16.98
C ARG A 87 36.74 34.92 17.36
N GLU A 88 35.93 34.03 16.81
CA GLU A 88 34.50 33.95 17.12
C GLU A 88 34.23 33.56 18.58
N LEU A 89 35.00 32.62 19.12
CA LEU A 89 34.91 32.24 20.53
C LEU A 89 35.29 33.38 21.47
N ARG A 90 36.25 34.25 21.09
CA ARG A 90 36.55 35.48 21.83
C ARG A 90 35.39 36.46 21.79
N THR A 91 34.77 36.68 20.63
CA THR A 91 33.59 37.53 20.51
C THR A 91 32.44 37.01 21.37
N TYR A 92 32.17 35.70 21.32
CA TYR A 92 31.16 35.05 22.15
C TYR A 92 31.45 35.17 23.65
N LYS A 93 32.72 35.06 24.05
CA LYS A 93 33.16 35.28 25.44
C LYS A 93 32.89 36.71 25.90
N THR A 94 33.23 37.71 25.09
CA THR A 94 32.99 39.12 25.40
C THR A 94 31.49 39.39 25.59
N PHE A 95 30.65 38.72 24.80
CA PHE A 95 29.19 38.80 24.92
C PHE A 95 28.63 38.14 26.19
N MET A 96 29.22 37.02 26.64
CA MET A 96 28.70 36.22 27.76
C MET A 96 29.36 36.52 29.13
N ARG A 97 30.39 37.38 29.21
CA ARG A 97 31.13 37.74 30.45
C ARG A 97 31.68 36.56 31.28
N ILE A 98 32.21 35.51 30.64
CA ILE A 98 32.69 34.26 31.30
C ILE A 98 34.24 34.16 31.30
N PRO A 99 34.91 33.61 32.34
CA PRO A 99 36.37 33.39 32.35
C PRO A 99 36.84 32.29 31.36
N LEU A 100 38.03 32.46 30.74
CA LEU A 100 38.67 31.45 29.89
C LEU A 100 39.74 30.66 30.68
N PRO A 101 40.07 29.41 30.27
CA PRO A 101 41.26 28.72 30.76
C PRO A 101 42.55 29.45 30.32
N SER A 102 43.29 29.98 31.30
CA SER A 102 44.64 30.59 31.34
C SER A 102 45.20 31.37 30.13
N ARG A 103 45.77 32.55 30.43
CA ARG A 103 46.44 33.50 29.51
C ARG A 103 47.64 32.94 28.70
N ARG A 104 48.20 31.77 29.04
CA ARG A 104 49.42 31.24 28.40
C ARG A 104 49.23 30.79 26.93
N LEU A 105 48.02 30.41 26.51
CA LEU A 105 47.75 30.04 25.11
C LEU A 105 47.57 31.25 24.18
N ALA A 106 47.19 32.41 24.71
CA ALA A 106 46.89 33.61 23.92
C ALA A 106 48.14 34.27 23.31
N ARG A 107 49.32 34.08 23.93
CA ARG A 107 50.59 34.64 23.44
C ARG A 107 51.16 33.88 22.22
N ASN A 108 50.81 32.59 22.07
CA ASN A 108 51.29 31.77 20.95
C ASN A 108 50.40 31.83 19.69
N LEU A 109 49.23 32.46 19.74
CA LEU A 109 48.34 32.61 18.58
C LEU A 109 48.85 33.59 17.51
N TYR A 110 49.88 34.38 17.83
CA TYR A 110 50.57 35.27 16.89
C TYR A 110 51.81 34.64 16.24
N MET A 111 52.24 33.45 16.69
CA MET A 111 53.34 32.72 16.07
C MET A 111 52.79 31.68 15.10
N PHE A 112 53.16 31.85 13.83
CA PHE A 112 52.86 30.98 12.71
C PHE A 112 53.15 29.51 13.06
N VAL A 113 52.18 28.61 12.81
CA VAL A 113 52.23 27.15 13.01
C VAL A 113 51.95 26.68 14.45
N PHE A 114 50.74 26.15 14.69
CA PHE A 114 50.45 25.37 15.88
C PHE A 114 51.23 24.03 15.86
N PRO A 115 52.06 23.72 16.88
CA PRO A 115 52.56 22.36 17.08
C PRO A 115 51.38 21.40 17.27
N GLN A 116 51.44 20.21 16.64
CA GLN A 116 50.36 19.22 16.62
C GLN A 116 49.72 18.99 18.01
N ARG A 117 50.54 18.78 19.04
CA ARG A 117 50.06 18.56 20.43
C ARG A 117 49.30 19.76 21.01
N GLN A 118 49.72 21.00 20.71
CA GLN A 118 49.08 22.20 21.25
C GLN A 118 47.70 22.44 20.63
N LEU A 119 47.56 22.20 19.33
CA LEU A 119 46.26 22.27 18.67
C LEU A 119 45.34 21.17 19.20
N GLU A 120 45.82 19.94 19.33
CA GLU A 120 45.04 18.82 19.88
C GLU A 120 44.52 19.11 21.30
N ASP A 121 45.38 19.61 22.20
CA ASP A 121 45.00 20.02 23.55
C ASP A 121 43.97 21.15 23.57
N TYR A 122 44.14 22.14 22.69
CA TYR A 122 43.19 23.25 22.53
C TYR A 122 41.81 22.75 22.09
N LEU A 123 41.78 21.84 21.11
CA LEU A 123 40.54 21.23 20.61
C LEU A 123 39.83 20.43 21.69
N ASN A 124 40.55 19.56 22.42
CA ASN A 124 39.98 18.74 23.48
C ASN A 124 39.47 19.59 24.67
N LYS A 125 40.17 20.67 25.05
CA LYS A 125 39.69 21.61 26.07
C LYS A 125 38.39 22.31 25.66
N LEU A 126 38.30 22.77 24.40
CA LEU A 126 37.07 23.37 23.88
C LEU A 126 35.90 22.39 23.86
N LEU A 127 36.13 21.14 23.44
CA LEU A 127 35.11 20.10 23.33
C LEU A 127 34.63 19.58 24.70
N ARG A 128 35.44 19.67 25.76
CA ARG A 128 35.01 19.34 27.14
C ARG A 128 34.04 20.36 27.72
N MET A 129 34.15 21.64 27.33
CA MET A 129 33.30 22.71 27.88
C MET A 129 31.94 22.75 27.18
N ALA A 130 30.86 22.39 27.89
CA ALA A 130 29.52 22.27 27.31
C ALA A 130 29.04 23.53 26.57
N MET A 131 29.37 24.73 27.05
CA MET A 131 29.00 26.00 26.39
C MET A 131 29.70 26.19 25.04
N TYR A 132 31.02 26.02 24.98
CA TYR A 132 31.77 26.17 23.74
C TYR A 132 31.51 25.01 22.77
N ARG A 133 31.32 23.79 23.28
CA ARG A 133 30.88 22.62 22.50
C ARG A 133 29.54 22.89 21.80
N LYS A 134 28.57 23.50 22.48
CA LYS A 134 27.23 23.80 21.93
C LYS A 134 27.20 25.09 21.08
N TYR A 135 28.27 25.89 21.07
CA TYR A 135 28.31 27.13 20.31
C TYR A 135 28.34 26.87 18.80
N HIS A 136 27.48 27.57 18.05
CA HIS A 136 27.24 27.27 16.64
C HIS A 136 28.48 27.42 15.73
N HIS A 137 29.45 28.29 16.04
CA HIS A 137 30.70 28.35 15.28
C HIS A 137 31.62 27.14 15.56
N THR A 138 31.66 26.64 16.80
CA THR A 138 32.39 25.40 17.15
C THR A 138 31.79 24.22 16.40
N VAL A 139 30.46 24.06 16.50
CA VAL A 139 29.69 23.04 15.77
C VAL A 139 29.87 23.20 14.25
N SER A 140 29.85 24.43 13.74
CA SER A 140 30.04 24.73 12.31
C SER A 140 31.47 24.53 11.82
N LYS A 141 32.48 24.44 12.70
CA LYS A 141 33.88 24.21 12.32
C LYS A 141 34.21 22.72 12.29
N TYR A 142 33.72 21.96 13.26
CA TYR A 142 33.82 20.51 13.28
C TYR A 142 32.69 19.81 12.51
N LYS A 143 31.95 20.58 11.70
CA LYS A 143 30.79 20.20 10.88
C LYS A 143 30.94 18.84 10.19
N THR A 144 30.51 17.81 10.91
CA THR A 144 29.97 16.53 10.50
C THR A 144 28.63 16.54 11.26
N LEU A 145 27.56 17.00 10.61
CA LEU A 145 26.35 17.42 11.33
C LEU A 145 25.52 16.18 11.67
N GLN A 146 25.87 15.64 12.84
CA GLN A 146 25.41 14.44 13.54
C GLN A 146 23.90 14.26 13.79
N ARG A 147 23.01 14.97 13.09
CA ARG A 147 21.55 14.80 13.26
C ARG A 147 20.97 13.59 12.54
N VAL A 148 21.68 13.06 11.53
CA VAL A 148 21.36 11.81 10.82
C VAL A 148 22.45 10.74 11.08
N THR A 149 23.61 11.17 11.58
CA THR A 149 24.84 10.38 11.73
C THR A 149 24.94 9.66 13.07
N LEU A 150 24.54 10.27 14.20
CA LEU A 150 24.58 9.63 15.54
C LEU A 150 23.37 8.76 15.89
N LYS A 151 22.33 8.77 15.04
CA LYS A 151 21.04 8.13 15.36
C LYS A 151 20.99 6.64 15.00
N HIS A 152 22.05 6.12 14.36
CA HIS A 152 22.09 4.77 13.82
C HIS A 152 23.53 4.24 13.95
N ASN A 153 23.70 3.06 14.54
CA ASN A 153 24.98 2.35 14.72
C ASN A 153 25.60 1.89 13.38
N VAL A 154 25.90 2.79 12.43
CA VAL A 154 26.35 2.37 11.09
C VAL A 154 27.22 3.42 10.37
N ILE A 155 28.50 3.03 10.16
CA ILE A 155 29.46 3.29 9.04
C ILE A 155 29.86 4.78 8.76
N PRO A 156 31.16 5.07 8.51
CA PRO A 156 31.64 6.43 8.25
C PRO A 156 30.96 7.10 7.04
N LEU A 157 30.20 8.15 7.31
CA LEU A 157 29.47 8.94 6.30
C LEU A 157 30.35 9.94 5.55
N VAL A 158 30.02 10.18 4.27
CA VAL A 158 30.49 11.34 3.51
C VAL A 158 29.45 12.46 3.63
N GLU A 159 29.82 13.61 4.21
CA GLU A 159 28.93 14.76 4.32
C GLU A 159 29.66 16.12 4.22
N GLY A 160 28.94 17.17 3.84
CA GLY A 160 29.53 18.50 3.71
C GLY A 160 28.67 19.54 2.99
N MET A 161 29.16 20.78 2.98
CA MET A 161 28.54 21.89 2.25
C MET A 161 28.82 21.78 0.74
N ILE A 162 27.77 21.90 -0.07
CA ILE A 162 27.83 21.97 -1.53
C ILE A 162 27.04 23.18 -2.05
N TYR A 163 27.32 23.58 -3.30
CA TYR A 163 26.49 24.53 -4.04
C TYR A 163 25.71 23.77 -5.11
N LYS A 164 24.43 23.52 -4.85
CA LYS A 164 23.52 22.72 -5.69
C LYS A 164 22.83 23.58 -6.75
N ARG A 165 22.79 23.10 -8.00
CA ARG A 165 22.10 23.72 -9.14
C ARG A 165 20.58 23.45 -9.10
N SER A 166 19.73 24.41 -9.44
CA SER A 166 18.28 24.21 -9.59
C SER A 166 17.96 23.20 -10.71
N GLY A 167 16.74 22.66 -10.71
CA GLY A 167 16.29 21.72 -11.75
C GLY A 167 16.80 20.28 -11.59
N GLY A 168 16.82 19.55 -12.70
CA GLY A 168 17.25 18.16 -12.83
C GLY A 168 16.21 17.11 -12.42
N HIS A 169 14.99 17.53 -12.09
CA HIS A 169 13.87 16.63 -11.84
C HIS A 169 13.31 16.12 -13.17
N ARG A 170 12.92 14.85 -13.22
CA ARG A 170 12.00 14.33 -14.23
C ARG A 170 10.58 14.64 -13.74
N ILE A 171 9.96 15.65 -14.34
CA ILE A 171 8.56 16.02 -14.06
C ILE A 171 7.81 15.79 -15.37
N PRO A 172 6.96 14.74 -15.45
CA PRO A 172 6.10 14.50 -16.60
C PRO A 172 5.36 15.77 -17.03
N GLY A 173 5.41 16.11 -18.33
CA GLY A 173 4.65 17.21 -18.92
C GLY A 173 5.21 18.63 -18.70
N MET A 174 6.31 18.82 -17.96
CA MET A 174 6.87 20.15 -17.67
C MET A 174 8.38 20.21 -17.94
N ASN A 175 8.76 20.00 -19.21
CA ASN A 175 10.16 20.02 -19.67
C ASN A 175 10.68 21.41 -20.09
N CYS A 176 9.84 22.45 -20.10
CA CYS A 176 10.17 23.74 -20.71
C CYS A 176 11.00 24.69 -19.81
N CYS A 177 10.90 24.60 -18.48
CA CYS A 177 11.59 25.54 -17.56
C CYS A 177 12.67 24.84 -16.73
N GLY A 178 13.76 24.41 -17.38
CA GLY A 178 14.88 23.77 -16.68
C GLY A 178 16.07 23.32 -17.52
N GLN A 179 16.04 23.54 -18.84
CA GLN A 179 17.14 23.16 -19.75
C GLN A 179 17.98 24.36 -20.24
N SER A 180 17.50 25.61 -20.08
CA SER A 180 18.29 26.78 -20.44
C SER A 180 19.21 27.20 -19.29
N GLN A 181 20.49 27.44 -19.60
CA GLN A 181 21.50 27.88 -18.63
C GLN A 181 21.09 29.19 -17.90
N ALA A 182 20.28 30.03 -18.55
CA ALA A 182 19.76 31.29 -18.01
C ALA A 182 18.85 31.13 -16.77
N CYS A 183 18.27 29.94 -16.55
CA CYS A 183 17.33 29.66 -15.45
C CYS A 183 17.97 28.94 -14.25
N TYR A 184 19.29 28.67 -14.28
CA TYR A 184 19.98 27.95 -13.22
C TYR A 184 20.26 28.83 -12.00
N ARG A 185 19.69 28.43 -10.86
CA ARG A 185 19.95 29.04 -9.55
C ARG A 185 20.83 28.12 -8.72
N TRP A 186 21.91 28.67 -8.18
CA TRP A 186 22.81 27.94 -7.28
C TRP A 186 22.41 28.20 -5.83
N SER A 187 22.39 27.15 -5.02
CA SER A 187 21.97 27.24 -3.63
C SER A 187 22.87 26.44 -2.71
N LYS A 188 23.26 27.02 -1.57
CA LYS A 188 24.04 26.31 -0.55
C LYS A 188 23.19 25.22 0.08
N ARG A 189 23.70 23.99 0.12
CA ARG A 189 23.04 22.84 0.72
C ARG A 189 24.05 22.01 1.51
N TRP A 190 23.57 21.33 2.55
CA TRP A 190 24.36 20.31 3.26
C TRP A 190 24.02 18.96 2.66
N LEU A 191 24.98 18.31 2.00
CA LEU A 191 24.83 16.99 1.39
C LEU A 191 25.25 15.92 2.39
N VAL A 192 24.47 14.85 2.47
CA VAL A 192 24.72 13.67 3.30
C VAL A 192 24.57 12.43 2.42
N VAL A 193 25.56 11.55 2.45
CA VAL A 193 25.60 10.30 1.67
C VAL A 193 25.38 9.14 2.62
N LYS A 194 24.38 8.32 2.36
CA LYS A 194 24.06 7.09 3.10
C LYS A 194 24.20 5.88 2.17
N ASP A 195 24.13 4.70 2.76
CA ASP A 195 24.31 3.41 2.09
C ASP A 195 23.32 3.20 0.94
N SER A 196 22.09 3.66 1.10
CA SER A 196 21.02 3.40 0.13
C SER A 196 20.42 4.65 -0.53
N PHE A 197 20.86 5.86 -0.12
CA PHE A 197 20.39 7.14 -0.63
C PHE A 197 21.33 8.31 -0.31
N LEU A 198 21.14 9.44 -0.97
CA LEU A 198 21.75 10.73 -0.65
C LEU A 198 20.64 11.71 -0.28
N LEU A 199 20.88 12.60 0.67
CA LEU A 199 19.94 13.68 0.98
C LEU A 199 20.66 15.02 1.02
N TYR A 200 19.91 16.10 0.80
CA TYR A 200 20.43 17.42 1.08
C TYR A 200 19.48 18.30 1.87
N MET A 201 20.05 19.11 2.76
CA MET A 201 19.32 19.94 3.73
C MET A 201 19.58 21.44 3.51
N LYS A 202 18.60 22.25 3.92
CA LYS A 202 18.74 23.70 4.07
C LYS A 202 19.55 24.03 5.32
N PRO A 203 20.71 24.71 5.22
CA PRO A 203 21.54 24.99 6.39
C PRO A 203 20.90 25.92 7.43
N ASP A 204 20.05 26.83 6.96
CA ASP A 204 19.31 27.82 7.73
C ASP A 204 18.21 27.22 8.59
N THR A 205 17.50 26.21 8.10
CA THR A 205 16.35 25.59 8.80
C THR A 205 16.60 24.15 9.24
N GLY A 206 17.68 23.52 8.75
CA GLY A 206 17.92 22.09 8.91
C GLY A 206 16.96 21.19 8.14
N ALA A 207 16.00 21.76 7.40
CA ALA A 207 14.98 21.00 6.71
C ALA A 207 15.55 20.16 5.55
N ILE A 208 15.18 18.89 5.49
CA ILE A 208 15.47 18.03 4.34
C ILE A 208 14.74 18.59 3.12
N SER A 209 15.51 18.91 2.09
CA SER A 209 14.97 19.49 0.85
C SER A 209 14.69 18.45 -0.22
N PHE A 210 15.39 17.32 -0.19
CA PHE A 210 15.26 16.25 -1.17
C PHE A 210 16.04 15.00 -0.73
N VAL A 211 15.61 13.85 -1.24
CA VAL A 211 16.20 12.52 -1.04
C VAL A 211 16.36 11.88 -2.41
N LEU A 212 17.57 11.45 -2.76
CA LEU A 212 17.94 10.75 -3.98
C LEU A 212 18.24 9.30 -3.62
N LEU A 213 17.40 8.35 -4.04
CA LEU A 213 17.67 6.93 -3.81
C LEU A 213 18.81 6.47 -4.72
N VAL A 214 19.66 5.55 -4.22
CA VAL A 214 20.62 4.83 -5.05
C VAL A 214 19.85 3.79 -5.88
N ASP A 215 20.13 3.70 -7.17
CA ASP A 215 19.51 2.75 -8.08
C ASP A 215 20.52 2.27 -9.14
N LYS A 216 20.08 1.41 -10.05
CA LYS A 216 20.94 0.81 -11.08
C LYS A 216 21.53 1.82 -12.08
N GLU A 217 20.92 2.99 -12.24
CA GLU A 217 21.41 4.07 -13.10
C GLU A 217 22.26 5.09 -12.32
N PHE A 218 22.61 4.77 -11.07
CA PHE A 218 23.38 5.66 -10.22
C PHE A 218 24.81 5.80 -10.73
N THR A 219 25.09 6.93 -11.37
CA THR A 219 26.40 7.22 -11.98
C THR A 219 26.89 8.59 -11.57
N ILE A 220 28.22 8.73 -11.46
CA ILE A 220 28.89 9.97 -11.06
C ILE A 220 29.80 10.44 -12.18
N LYS A 221 29.62 11.70 -12.59
CA LYS A 221 30.43 12.35 -13.61
C LYS A 221 31.06 13.64 -13.07
N MET A 222 32.31 13.87 -13.44
CA MET A 222 33.12 14.99 -12.92
C MET A 222 33.64 15.91 -14.03
N ASP A 223 33.49 15.53 -15.30
CA ASP A 223 33.98 16.34 -16.41
C ASP A 223 33.14 17.59 -16.63
N SER A 224 33.81 18.67 -17.03
CA SER A 224 33.16 19.96 -17.29
C SER A 224 32.13 19.87 -18.43
N LYS A 225 32.34 18.95 -19.38
CA LYS A 225 31.40 18.66 -20.47
C LYS A 225 30.08 18.09 -19.94
N ASP A 226 30.15 17.11 -19.04
CA ASP A 226 28.95 16.45 -18.47
C ASP A 226 28.25 17.30 -17.41
N THR A 227 29.01 18.08 -16.64
CA THR A 227 28.53 18.85 -15.50
C THR A 227 28.09 20.26 -15.87
N GLU A 228 28.41 20.72 -17.09
CA GLU A 228 28.18 22.08 -17.58
C GLU A 228 28.76 23.13 -16.61
N THR A 229 29.83 22.81 -15.89
CA THR A 229 30.47 23.67 -14.88
C THR A 229 31.95 23.31 -14.72
N LYS A 230 32.84 24.31 -14.64
CA LYS A 230 34.31 24.13 -14.59
C LYS A 230 34.80 23.15 -13.51
N HIS A 231 34.14 23.12 -12.35
CA HIS A 231 34.44 22.22 -11.22
C HIS A 231 33.16 21.60 -10.67
N GLY A 232 32.41 20.90 -11.52
CA GLY A 232 31.14 20.26 -11.17
C GLY A 232 31.29 18.80 -10.73
N VAL A 233 30.27 18.31 -10.03
CA VAL A 233 29.98 16.88 -9.87
C VAL A 233 28.51 16.70 -10.24
N ARG A 234 28.26 15.73 -11.12
CA ARG A 234 26.94 15.32 -11.59
C ARG A 234 26.68 13.90 -11.12
N ILE A 235 25.50 13.69 -10.53
CA ILE A 235 25.01 12.39 -10.10
C ILE A 235 23.71 12.14 -10.85
N ASP A 236 23.68 11.09 -11.66
CA ASP A 236 22.48 10.63 -12.36
C ASP A 236 21.86 9.44 -11.62
N SER A 237 20.56 9.25 -11.79
CA SER A 237 19.74 8.17 -11.23
C SER A 237 18.50 7.98 -12.11
N LEU A 238 17.67 6.96 -11.85
CA LEU A 238 16.41 6.77 -12.56
C LEU A 238 15.46 7.95 -12.42
N SER A 239 15.48 8.66 -11.29
CA SER A 239 14.52 9.72 -10.99
C SER A 239 15.02 11.15 -11.21
N ARG A 240 16.34 11.35 -11.18
CA ARG A 240 16.91 12.70 -11.15
C ARG A 240 18.37 12.77 -11.60
N THR A 241 18.71 13.89 -12.22
CA THR A 241 20.08 14.40 -12.34
C THR A 241 20.36 15.48 -11.29
N LEU A 242 21.34 15.27 -10.42
CA LEU A 242 21.79 16.23 -9.41
C LEU A 242 23.16 16.79 -9.81
N VAL A 243 23.26 18.12 -9.93
CA VAL A 243 24.54 18.80 -10.22
C VAL A 243 24.89 19.75 -9.08
N PHE A 244 26.14 19.70 -8.62
CA PHE A 244 26.70 20.68 -7.69
C PHE A 244 28.10 21.12 -8.09
N LYS A 245 28.49 22.34 -7.69
CA LYS A 245 29.81 22.91 -7.97
C LYS A 245 30.72 22.91 -6.74
N CYS A 246 32.00 22.71 -6.99
CA CYS A 246 33.07 22.68 -6.01
C CYS A 246 34.03 23.86 -6.19
N SER A 247 34.87 24.11 -5.18
CA SER A 247 35.83 25.24 -5.18
C SER A 247 37.07 24.99 -6.03
N SER A 248 37.40 23.73 -6.32
CA SER A 248 38.56 23.35 -7.12
C SER A 248 38.34 21.97 -7.75
N TYR A 249 39.12 21.65 -8.79
CA TYR A 249 39.11 20.33 -9.41
C TYR A 249 39.41 19.20 -8.41
N ARG A 250 40.41 19.38 -7.54
CA ARG A 250 40.73 18.41 -6.47
C ARG A 250 39.55 18.17 -5.53
N HIS A 251 38.78 19.21 -5.21
CA HIS A 251 37.60 19.09 -4.36
C HIS A 251 36.45 18.37 -5.08
N ALA A 252 36.25 18.62 -6.38
CA ALA A 252 35.28 17.88 -7.19
C ALA A 252 35.65 16.39 -7.28
N ARG A 253 36.92 16.07 -7.55
CA ARG A 253 37.42 14.69 -7.55
C ARG A 253 37.25 13.99 -6.21
N TRP A 254 37.60 14.68 -5.11
CA TRP A 254 37.42 14.13 -3.77
C TRP A 254 35.97 13.78 -3.50
N TRP A 255 35.02 14.68 -3.83
CA TRP A 255 33.60 14.38 -3.71
C TRP A 255 33.17 13.20 -4.57
N GLY A 256 33.48 13.23 -5.87
CA GLY A 256 33.08 12.17 -6.79
C GLY A 256 33.60 10.80 -6.37
N GLN A 257 34.90 10.69 -6.09
CA GLN A 257 35.53 9.43 -5.67
C GLN A 257 35.07 8.96 -4.30
N SER A 258 34.83 9.88 -3.35
CA SER A 258 34.36 9.50 -2.01
C SER A 258 32.92 8.96 -2.06
N ILE A 259 32.03 9.61 -2.83
CA ILE A 259 30.65 9.13 -3.00
C ILE A 259 30.67 7.78 -3.73
N GLU A 260 31.41 7.68 -4.83
CA GLU A 260 31.50 6.46 -5.63
C GLU A 260 32.03 5.29 -4.80
N SER A 261 33.15 5.47 -4.10
CA SER A 261 33.73 4.43 -3.24
C SER A 261 32.78 4.01 -2.13
N PHE A 262 32.13 4.97 -1.47
CA PHE A 262 31.18 4.68 -0.40
C PHE A 262 29.95 3.89 -0.91
N VAL A 263 29.32 4.36 -1.99
CA VAL A 263 28.13 3.71 -2.57
C VAL A 263 28.47 2.34 -3.16
N ARG A 264 29.66 2.16 -3.75
CA ARG A 264 30.12 0.85 -4.22
C ARG A 264 30.33 -0.16 -3.09
N ASN A 265 30.81 0.30 -1.92
CA ASN A 265 31.07 -0.57 -0.77
C ASN A 265 29.79 -0.89 0.04
N HIS A 266 28.87 0.06 0.16
CA HIS A 266 27.71 -0.07 1.05
C HIS A 266 26.35 -0.14 0.34
N GLY A 267 26.26 0.38 -0.88
CA GLY A 267 25.05 0.42 -1.70
C GLY A 267 24.99 -0.63 -2.81
N LYS A 268 25.92 -1.60 -2.84
CA LYS A 268 26.02 -2.65 -3.88
C LYS A 268 24.68 -3.38 -4.13
N ALA A 269 23.85 -3.50 -3.09
CA ALA A 269 22.54 -4.12 -3.19
C ALA A 269 21.58 -3.42 -4.17
N PHE A 270 21.81 -2.15 -4.52
CA PHE A 270 20.89 -1.34 -5.35
C PHE A 270 21.46 -0.92 -6.71
N LEU A 271 22.73 -1.20 -6.99
CA LEU A 271 23.46 -0.71 -8.18
C LEU A 271 23.41 -1.64 -9.39
N ARG A 272 22.83 -2.84 -9.24
CA ARG A 272 22.87 -3.90 -10.24
C ARG A 272 21.46 -4.21 -10.74
N ASP A 273 21.37 -4.82 -11.91
CA ASP A 273 20.14 -5.49 -12.30
C ASP A 273 19.92 -6.72 -11.42
N HIS A 274 18.67 -6.91 -11.02
CA HIS A 274 18.24 -8.07 -10.25
C HIS A 274 17.37 -8.99 -11.10
N ARG A 275 17.11 -10.18 -10.58
CA ARG A 275 16.20 -11.15 -11.19
C ARG A 275 14.87 -10.49 -11.54
N PHE A 276 14.34 -10.83 -12.72
CA PHE A 276 13.13 -10.25 -13.34
C PHE A 276 13.20 -8.75 -13.69
N GLY A 277 14.37 -8.11 -13.54
CA GLY A 277 14.51 -6.67 -13.69
C GLY A 277 13.95 -5.88 -12.50
N SER A 278 13.75 -6.52 -11.35
CA SER A 278 13.24 -5.86 -10.14
C SER A 278 14.21 -4.80 -9.61
N PHE A 279 13.67 -3.75 -8.98
CA PHE A 279 14.46 -2.81 -8.17
C PHE A 279 15.05 -3.43 -6.89
N ALA A 280 14.50 -4.57 -6.45
CA ALA A 280 14.88 -5.25 -5.21
C ALA A 280 15.62 -6.56 -5.51
N GLN A 281 16.66 -6.81 -4.71
CA GLN A 281 17.38 -8.07 -4.75
C GLN A 281 16.58 -9.18 -4.06
N GLU A 282 16.91 -10.43 -4.40
CA GLU A 282 16.44 -11.60 -3.66
C GLU A 282 17.01 -11.57 -2.22
N GLN A 283 16.16 -11.85 -1.25
CA GLN A 283 16.49 -11.91 0.17
C GLN A 283 16.27 -13.34 0.66
N GLU A 284 17.25 -13.90 1.35
CA GLU A 284 17.19 -15.26 1.90
C GLU A 284 16.77 -15.24 3.38
N ASN A 285 16.19 -16.35 3.85
CA ASN A 285 15.79 -16.56 5.24
C ASN A 285 14.90 -15.43 5.78
N ILE A 286 13.89 -15.05 5.00
CA ILE A 286 12.91 -14.04 5.38
C ILE A 286 11.69 -14.74 5.97
N PRO A 287 11.29 -14.38 7.22
CA PRO A 287 10.02 -14.81 7.76
C PRO A 287 8.87 -14.24 6.93
N ALA A 288 8.07 -15.13 6.35
CA ALA A 288 6.91 -14.81 5.55
C ALA A 288 5.69 -15.63 5.99
N LYS A 289 4.50 -15.07 5.83
CA LYS A 289 3.22 -15.74 6.06
C LYS A 289 2.22 -15.33 4.98
N TRP A 290 1.39 -16.27 4.55
CA TRP A 290 0.28 -16.03 3.63
C TRP A 290 -1.03 -15.85 4.41
N TYR A 291 -2.03 -15.29 3.74
CA TYR A 291 -3.39 -15.18 4.24
C TYR A 291 -4.38 -15.56 3.15
N VAL A 292 -5.32 -16.45 3.50
CA VAL A 292 -6.52 -16.71 2.71
C VAL A 292 -7.67 -15.96 3.39
N ASN A 293 -8.30 -15.06 2.64
CA ASN A 293 -9.37 -14.14 3.07
C ASN A 293 -8.92 -13.01 4.02
N GLY A 294 -9.86 -12.08 4.26
CA GLY A 294 -9.61 -10.84 5.00
C GLY A 294 -9.53 -11.00 6.52
N LYS A 295 -10.10 -12.05 7.11
CA LYS A 295 -10.20 -12.17 8.58
C LYS A 295 -8.84 -12.16 9.28
N THR A 296 -8.00 -13.16 9.03
CA THR A 296 -6.70 -13.31 9.69
C THR A 296 -5.71 -12.22 9.26
N TYR A 297 -5.79 -11.80 7.99
CA TYR A 297 -5.02 -10.67 7.48
C TYR A 297 -5.30 -9.38 8.28
N MET A 298 -6.56 -9.00 8.44
CA MET A 298 -6.93 -7.78 9.16
C MET A 298 -6.62 -7.89 10.66
N GLU A 299 -6.76 -9.07 11.25
CA GLU A 299 -6.37 -9.33 12.65
C GLU A 299 -4.85 -9.08 12.87
N ASP A 300 -4.00 -9.67 12.03
CA ASP A 300 -2.54 -9.51 12.14
C ASP A 300 -2.08 -8.09 11.77
N VAL A 301 -2.78 -7.41 10.84
CA VAL A 301 -2.57 -5.97 10.56
C VAL A 301 -2.91 -5.14 11.81
N ALA A 302 -4.02 -5.42 12.49
CA ALA A 302 -4.42 -4.68 13.69
C ALA A 302 -3.38 -4.81 14.81
N ASP A 303 -2.86 -6.02 15.03
CA ASP A 303 -1.84 -6.28 16.05
C ASP A 303 -0.50 -5.60 15.69
N ALA A 304 -0.10 -5.67 14.42
CA ALA A 304 1.09 -4.97 13.95
C ALA A 304 0.97 -3.43 14.10
N LEU A 305 -0.20 -2.86 13.81
CA LEU A 305 -0.47 -1.43 13.99
C LEU A 305 -0.40 -1.03 15.47
N GLU A 306 -0.95 -1.85 16.37
CA GLU A 306 -0.91 -1.61 17.81
C GLU A 306 0.53 -1.66 18.34
N GLU A 307 1.41 -2.48 17.75
CA GLU A 307 2.81 -2.56 18.15
C GLU A 307 3.74 -1.47 17.59
N ALA A 308 3.31 -0.73 16.56
CA ALA A 308 4.12 0.29 15.90
C ALA A 308 4.73 1.32 16.87
N LYS A 309 6.01 1.69 16.71
CA LYS A 309 6.69 2.66 17.58
C LYS A 309 7.19 3.92 16.86
N GLU A 310 7.47 3.86 15.56
CA GLU A 310 8.16 4.92 14.83
C GLU A 310 7.37 5.42 13.61
N GLU A 311 7.00 4.51 12.70
CA GLU A 311 6.37 4.85 11.42
C GLU A 311 5.34 3.81 10.97
N ILE A 312 4.23 4.27 10.38
CA ILE A 312 3.25 3.44 9.68
C ILE A 312 3.08 4.01 8.27
N PHE A 313 3.27 3.18 7.25
CA PHE A 313 3.02 3.53 5.85
C PHE A 313 1.83 2.72 5.33
N ILE A 314 0.88 3.38 4.67
CA ILE A 314 -0.30 2.74 4.09
C ILE A 314 -0.48 3.21 2.65
N THR A 315 -0.61 2.27 1.71
CA THR A 315 -1.15 2.53 0.37
C THR A 315 -2.40 1.71 0.17
N ASP A 316 -3.43 2.35 -0.38
CA ASP A 316 -4.65 1.66 -0.78
C ASP A 316 -5.18 2.30 -2.06
N TRP A 317 -5.80 1.47 -2.90
CA TRP A 317 -6.65 1.95 -3.98
C TRP A 317 -7.90 2.61 -3.39
N TRP A 318 -8.44 2.01 -2.33
CA TRP A 318 -9.51 2.59 -1.54
C TRP A 318 -9.32 2.28 -0.05
N LEU A 319 -9.47 3.30 0.81
CA LEU A 319 -9.38 3.15 2.27
C LEU A 319 -10.65 3.67 2.91
N SER A 320 -11.28 2.84 3.74
CA SER A 320 -12.47 3.17 4.53
C SER A 320 -12.08 3.35 6.00
N PRO A 321 -12.04 4.58 6.56
CA PRO A 321 -11.47 4.81 7.89
C PRO A 321 -12.20 4.08 9.03
N GLU A 322 -13.49 3.79 8.86
CA GLU A 322 -14.36 3.28 9.92
C GLU A 322 -14.51 1.75 9.93
N ILE A 323 -13.72 1.00 9.15
CA ILE A 323 -13.77 -0.47 9.15
C ILE A 323 -13.25 -1.06 10.46
N PHE A 324 -13.81 -2.20 10.85
CA PHE A 324 -13.32 -3.02 11.95
C PHE A 324 -12.37 -4.10 11.43
N LEU A 325 -11.16 -4.13 11.99
CA LEU A 325 -10.13 -5.09 11.63
C LEU A 325 -10.28 -6.44 12.35
N LYS A 326 -10.90 -6.45 13.54
CA LYS A 326 -11.23 -7.67 14.31
C LYS A 326 -12.73 -7.79 14.53
N ARG A 327 -13.28 -8.99 14.34
CA ARG A 327 -14.73 -9.25 14.38
C ARG A 327 -15.07 -10.60 15.01
N PRO A 328 -16.23 -10.77 15.67
CA PRO A 328 -17.29 -9.76 15.89
C PRO A 328 -16.82 -8.62 16.81
N VAL A 329 -17.55 -7.50 16.79
CA VAL A 329 -17.17 -6.28 17.53
C VAL A 329 -17.47 -6.46 19.02
N VAL A 330 -16.47 -6.93 19.77
CA VAL A 330 -16.59 -7.21 21.22
C VAL A 330 -15.98 -6.13 22.11
N GLU A 331 -14.90 -5.48 21.68
CA GLU A 331 -14.16 -4.46 22.44
C GLU A 331 -14.54 -3.02 22.03
N GLY A 332 -15.82 -2.82 21.71
CA GLY A 332 -16.35 -1.55 21.19
C GLY A 332 -15.54 -1.06 19.98
N ASN A 333 -15.14 0.22 19.99
CA ASN A 333 -14.39 0.83 18.90
C ASN A 333 -12.86 0.55 18.93
N ARG A 334 -12.37 -0.34 19.80
CA ARG A 334 -10.92 -0.56 19.96
C ARG A 334 -10.24 -0.93 18.64
N TRP A 335 -10.82 -1.85 17.88
CA TRP A 335 -10.26 -2.42 16.66
C TRP A 335 -10.74 -1.76 15.36
N ARG A 336 -11.34 -0.57 15.47
CA ARG A 336 -11.70 0.26 14.31
C ARG A 336 -10.45 0.98 13.79
N LEU A 337 -10.24 1.00 12.48
CA LEU A 337 -8.99 1.48 11.86
C LEU A 337 -8.63 2.92 12.30
N ASP A 338 -9.55 3.86 12.14
CA ASP A 338 -9.39 5.25 12.59
C ASP A 338 -9.06 5.37 14.10
N CYS A 339 -9.68 4.55 14.96
CA CYS A 339 -9.42 4.52 16.38
C CYS A 339 -8.02 4.00 16.72
N ILE A 340 -7.55 2.95 16.04
CA ILE A 340 -6.17 2.46 16.16
C ILE A 340 -5.19 3.55 15.74
N LEU A 341 -5.36 4.13 14.55
CA LEU A 341 -4.47 5.19 14.03
C LEU A 341 -4.45 6.42 14.95
N LYS A 342 -5.59 6.80 15.54
CA LYS A 342 -5.68 7.89 16.51
C LYS A 342 -4.94 7.57 17.81
N ARG A 343 -5.08 6.35 18.35
CA ARG A 343 -4.37 5.91 19.57
C ARG A 343 -2.85 5.84 19.33
N LYS A 344 -2.46 5.41 18.13
CA LYS A 344 -1.07 5.31 17.69
C LYS A 344 -0.49 6.63 17.21
N ALA A 345 -1.17 7.76 17.39
CA ALA A 345 -0.70 9.06 16.94
C ALA A 345 0.64 9.53 17.55
N GLY A 346 1.21 8.87 18.56
CA GLY A 346 2.62 9.07 18.95
C GLY A 346 3.62 8.62 17.87
N VAL A 347 3.17 7.79 16.94
CA VAL A 347 3.84 7.26 15.75
C VAL A 347 3.53 8.18 14.56
N ARG A 348 4.44 8.29 13.58
CA ARG A 348 4.15 9.04 12.35
C ARG A 348 3.45 8.15 11.33
N ILE A 349 2.31 8.60 10.83
CA ILE A 349 1.46 7.81 9.95
C ILE A 349 1.37 8.49 8.59
N PHE A 350 1.74 7.79 7.54
CA PHE A 350 1.77 8.29 6.17
C PHE A 350 0.90 7.42 5.27
N VAL A 351 -0.11 8.04 4.67
CA VAL A 351 -1.10 7.34 3.83
C VAL A 351 -1.05 7.91 2.41
N MET A 352 -0.98 7.03 1.41
CA MET A 352 -1.12 7.38 0.00
C MET A 352 -2.35 6.71 -0.58
N LEU A 353 -3.32 7.51 -1.01
CA LEU A 353 -4.55 7.03 -1.63
C LEU A 353 -4.54 7.31 -3.12
N TYR A 354 -5.13 6.41 -3.90
CA TYR A 354 -5.55 6.73 -5.25
C TYR A 354 -6.52 7.92 -5.23
N LYS A 355 -6.32 8.86 -6.15
CA LYS A 355 -7.29 9.92 -6.44
C LYS A 355 -8.09 9.49 -7.64
N GLU A 356 -9.35 9.17 -7.40
CA GLU A 356 -10.33 8.80 -8.40
C GLU A 356 -10.79 9.98 -9.27
N VAL A 357 -11.30 9.62 -10.44
CA VAL A 357 -12.16 10.49 -11.23
C VAL A 357 -13.55 10.45 -10.58
N GLU A 358 -13.88 11.47 -9.80
CA GLU A 358 -15.09 11.53 -8.94
C GLU A 358 -16.41 11.29 -9.70
N LEU A 359 -16.45 11.54 -11.02
CA LEU A 359 -17.63 11.26 -11.86
C LEU A 359 -17.78 9.78 -12.25
N ALA A 360 -16.70 9.00 -12.18
CA ALA A 360 -16.64 7.63 -12.68
C ALA A 360 -16.51 6.57 -11.58
N LEU A 361 -16.04 6.95 -10.38
CA LEU A 361 -15.81 6.02 -9.27
C LEU A 361 -16.27 6.62 -7.93
N GLY A 362 -17.05 5.84 -7.18
CA GLY A 362 -17.68 6.25 -5.91
C GLY A 362 -16.80 6.14 -4.65
N ILE A 363 -15.50 5.87 -4.75
CA ILE A 363 -14.65 5.55 -3.58
C ILE A 363 -14.45 6.70 -2.58
N ASN A 364 -14.68 7.95 -3.01
CA ASN A 364 -14.59 9.17 -2.20
C ASN A 364 -13.29 9.29 -1.38
N SER A 365 -12.13 9.21 -2.02
CA SER A 365 -10.83 9.36 -1.32
C SER A 365 -10.68 10.73 -0.64
N GLY A 366 -11.47 11.73 -1.08
CA GLY A 366 -11.58 13.04 -0.46
C GLY A 366 -12.17 12.99 0.95
N TYR A 367 -13.16 12.12 1.20
CA TYR A 367 -13.69 11.85 2.54
C TYR A 367 -12.64 11.17 3.41
N SER A 368 -12.08 10.04 2.98
CA SER A 368 -11.07 9.29 3.75
C SER A 368 -9.88 10.17 4.14
N LYS A 369 -9.40 10.99 3.21
CA LYS A 369 -8.34 11.98 3.49
C LYS A 369 -8.73 12.97 4.58
N ARG A 370 -9.95 13.54 4.52
CA ARG A 370 -10.40 14.52 5.52
C ARG A 370 -10.53 13.83 6.87
N THR A 371 -11.21 12.69 6.96
CA THR A 371 -11.40 11.96 8.22
C THR A 371 -10.05 11.66 8.88
N LEU A 372 -9.11 11.05 8.17
CA LEU A 372 -7.79 10.69 8.70
C LEU A 372 -6.97 11.90 9.15
N LEU A 373 -7.01 13.03 8.42
CA LEU A 373 -6.29 14.25 8.81
C LEU A 373 -6.86 14.91 10.07
N HIS A 374 -8.16 14.77 10.35
CA HIS A 374 -8.79 15.32 11.56
C HIS A 374 -8.47 14.51 12.83
N LEU A 375 -8.02 13.25 12.69
CA LEU A 375 -7.70 12.40 13.85
C LEU A 375 -6.49 12.92 14.65
N ASN A 376 -5.41 13.28 13.96
CA ASN A 376 -4.19 13.79 14.61
C ASN A 376 -3.21 14.48 13.61
N PRO A 377 -2.47 15.54 14.02
CA PRO A 377 -1.44 16.17 13.19
C PRO A 377 -0.27 15.27 12.76
N ASN A 378 -0.01 14.15 13.43
CA ASN A 378 1.02 13.18 13.02
C ASN A 378 0.60 12.27 11.85
N ILE A 379 -0.68 12.30 11.47
CA ILE A 379 -1.21 11.60 10.30
C ILE A 379 -1.11 12.54 9.09
N LYS A 380 -0.54 12.04 7.98
CA LYS A 380 -0.40 12.76 6.72
C LYS A 380 -0.91 11.91 5.56
N VAL A 381 -1.81 12.48 4.77
CA VAL A 381 -2.46 11.79 3.66
C VAL A 381 -2.21 12.50 2.34
N MET A 382 -1.61 11.80 1.37
CA MET A 382 -1.50 12.24 -0.01
C MET A 382 -2.50 11.51 -0.90
N ARG A 383 -2.97 12.19 -1.94
CA ARG A 383 -3.78 11.62 -3.02
C ARG A 383 -3.08 11.85 -4.36
N HIS A 384 -3.05 10.86 -5.23
CA HIS A 384 -2.42 10.92 -6.56
C HIS A 384 -3.14 9.96 -7.53
N PRO A 385 -3.26 10.25 -8.85
CA PRO A 385 -2.76 11.43 -9.61
C PRO A 385 -3.54 12.73 -9.38
N ASP A 386 -3.22 13.82 -10.07
CA ASP A 386 -4.16 14.94 -10.30
C ASP A 386 -4.46 14.96 -11.80
N HIS A 387 -5.65 14.51 -12.19
CA HIS A 387 -5.98 14.20 -13.60
C HIS A 387 -5.79 15.41 -14.53
N VAL A 388 -6.24 16.60 -14.13
CA VAL A 388 -6.14 17.83 -14.93
C VAL A 388 -4.68 18.23 -15.23
N SER A 389 -3.75 17.95 -14.32
CA SER A 389 -2.35 18.39 -14.44
C SER A 389 -1.38 17.31 -14.91
N SER A 390 -1.78 16.04 -14.90
CA SER A 390 -0.87 14.90 -15.17
C SER A 390 -1.13 14.22 -16.52
N SER A 391 -2.21 14.55 -17.22
CA SER A 391 -2.67 13.85 -18.43
C SER A 391 -2.92 12.34 -18.24
N VAL A 392 -2.87 11.84 -16.99
CA VAL A 392 -3.19 10.47 -16.61
C VAL A 392 -4.65 10.43 -16.14
N TYR A 393 -5.52 10.03 -17.05
CA TYR A 393 -6.96 9.92 -16.79
C TYR A 393 -7.42 8.47 -16.56
N LEU A 394 -6.62 7.49 -16.99
CA LEU A 394 -7.06 6.09 -17.10
C LEU A 394 -6.49 5.16 -16.02
N TRP A 395 -5.30 5.49 -15.51
CA TRP A 395 -4.52 4.58 -14.65
C TRP A 395 -4.62 4.93 -13.17
N ALA A 396 -4.51 3.91 -12.34
CA ALA A 396 -4.66 4.01 -10.90
C ALA A 396 -3.40 3.59 -10.13
N HIS A 397 -3.39 3.95 -8.85
CA HIS A 397 -2.50 3.34 -7.88
C HIS A 397 -3.26 2.19 -7.25
N HIS A 398 -2.84 0.97 -7.52
CA HIS A 398 -3.62 -0.22 -7.23
C HIS A 398 -2.96 -1.13 -6.18
N GLU A 399 -1.75 -0.79 -5.74
CA GLU A 399 -1.04 -1.49 -4.67
C GLU A 399 -1.70 -1.32 -3.29
N LYS A 400 -1.85 -2.43 -2.56
CA LYS A 400 -2.32 -2.46 -1.17
C LYS A 400 -1.16 -2.86 -0.27
N ILE A 401 -0.69 -1.93 0.54
CA ILE A 401 0.51 -2.12 1.34
C ILE A 401 0.33 -1.49 2.72
N VAL A 402 0.66 -2.24 3.77
CA VAL A 402 0.81 -1.70 5.13
C VAL A 402 2.22 -2.02 5.63
N VAL A 403 3.01 -1.00 5.96
CA VAL A 403 4.38 -1.17 6.47
C VAL A 403 4.51 -0.57 7.86
N ILE A 404 4.97 -1.37 8.81
CA ILE A 404 5.18 -0.99 10.20
C ILE A 404 6.68 -0.90 10.47
N ASP A 405 7.14 0.26 10.93
CA ASP A 405 8.51 0.57 11.33
C ASP A 405 9.59 0.21 10.30
N GLN A 406 9.22 0.06 9.02
CA GLN A 406 10.08 -0.46 7.95
C GLN A 406 10.71 -1.83 8.28
N SER A 407 9.97 -2.68 9.00
CA SER A 407 10.42 -4.01 9.44
C SER A 407 9.39 -5.11 9.22
N VAL A 408 8.10 -4.77 9.16
CA VAL A 408 7.00 -5.68 8.80
C VAL A 408 6.22 -5.04 7.66
N ALA A 409 5.97 -5.78 6.59
CA ALA A 409 5.22 -5.29 5.44
C ALA A 409 4.18 -6.31 4.98
N PHE A 410 2.94 -5.85 4.91
CA PHE A 410 1.81 -6.58 4.35
C PHE A 410 1.65 -6.19 2.87
N VAL A 411 1.49 -7.17 1.99
CA VAL A 411 1.35 -7.02 0.53
C VAL A 411 0.34 -8.04 0.00
N GLY A 412 -0.64 -7.61 -0.79
CA GLY A 412 -1.64 -8.52 -1.36
C GLY A 412 -2.74 -7.82 -2.15
N GLY A 413 -3.87 -8.51 -2.32
CA GLY A 413 -5.08 -8.00 -2.98
C GLY A 413 -6.02 -7.21 -2.06
N ILE A 414 -5.83 -7.26 -0.75
CA ILE A 414 -6.81 -6.79 0.25
C ILE A 414 -6.59 -5.32 0.62
N ASP A 415 -7.46 -4.44 0.15
CA ASP A 415 -7.55 -3.04 0.61
C ASP A 415 -8.10 -2.96 2.04
N LEU A 416 -7.73 -1.93 2.80
CA LEU A 416 -8.38 -1.57 4.06
C LEU A 416 -9.71 -0.83 3.80
N ALA A 417 -10.66 -1.52 3.16
CA ALA A 417 -11.93 -0.98 2.68
C ALA A 417 -13.16 -1.84 3.03
N TYR A 418 -14.34 -1.26 2.84
CA TYR A 418 -15.61 -1.97 2.99
C TYR A 418 -15.70 -3.21 2.09
N GLY A 419 -16.30 -4.27 2.62
CA GLY A 419 -16.59 -5.51 1.89
C GLY A 419 -15.43 -6.50 1.75
N ARG A 420 -14.22 -6.12 2.19
CA ARG A 420 -12.99 -6.95 2.05
C ARG A 420 -12.81 -7.96 3.18
N TRP A 421 -13.42 -7.70 4.33
CA TRP A 421 -13.39 -8.66 5.43
C TRP A 421 -14.31 -9.83 5.10
N ASP A 422 -13.76 -11.03 5.12
CA ASP A 422 -14.49 -12.28 5.02
C ASP A 422 -13.68 -13.39 5.68
N ASP A 423 -14.32 -14.51 5.96
CA ASP A 423 -13.67 -15.73 6.44
C ASP A 423 -13.97 -16.90 5.51
N ARG A 424 -13.44 -18.08 5.86
CA ARG A 424 -13.59 -19.31 5.07
C ARG A 424 -15.04 -19.76 4.86
N GLU A 425 -16.01 -19.25 5.63
CA GLU A 425 -17.41 -19.63 5.48
C GLU A 425 -18.11 -18.88 4.35
N HIS A 426 -17.57 -17.73 3.93
CA HIS A 426 -18.14 -16.91 2.87
C HIS A 426 -19.66 -16.67 3.03
N ARG A 427 -20.06 -16.24 4.24
CA ARG A 427 -21.48 -16.11 4.60
C ARG A 427 -22.20 -15.09 3.71
N LEU A 428 -23.41 -15.45 3.27
CA LEU A 428 -24.30 -14.60 2.47
C LEU A 428 -25.20 -13.68 3.32
N THR A 429 -25.39 -13.99 4.59
CA THR A 429 -26.35 -13.33 5.47
C THR A 429 -25.68 -12.83 6.75
N ASP A 430 -26.17 -11.70 7.26
CA ASP A 430 -25.71 -11.09 8.51
C ASP A 430 -26.83 -10.25 9.14
N VAL A 431 -27.94 -10.92 9.45
CA VAL A 431 -29.13 -10.31 10.05
C VAL A 431 -28.96 -10.05 11.57
N GLY A 432 -27.92 -10.65 12.19
CA GLY A 432 -27.73 -10.69 13.64
C GLY A 432 -28.66 -11.69 14.31
N SER A 433 -28.31 -12.13 15.52
CA SER A 433 -29.12 -13.05 16.32
C SER A 433 -30.36 -12.33 16.86
N VAL A 434 -31.38 -12.16 16.02
CA VAL A 434 -32.76 -11.97 16.49
C VAL A 434 -33.50 -13.25 16.15
N THR A 435 -33.49 -14.20 17.08
CA THR A 435 -34.61 -15.13 17.16
C THR A 435 -35.84 -14.28 17.39
N ARG A 436 -36.74 -14.19 16.41
CA ARG A 436 -38.10 -13.74 16.66
C ARG A 436 -38.63 -14.65 17.77
N SER A 437 -38.86 -14.12 18.96
CA SER A 437 -39.69 -14.79 19.94
C SER A 437 -41.04 -14.99 19.25
N ASP A 438 -41.36 -16.24 18.92
CA ASP A 438 -42.66 -16.63 18.41
C ASP A 438 -43.73 -16.15 19.39
N GLU A 439 -44.37 -15.03 19.08
CA GLU A 439 -45.54 -14.50 19.77
C GLU A 439 -46.80 -15.30 19.39
N SER A 440 -46.68 -16.64 19.32
CA SER A 440 -47.79 -17.54 18.97
C SER A 440 -47.88 -18.80 19.84
N ARG A 441 -47.09 -18.94 20.92
CA ARG A 441 -47.14 -20.11 21.82
C ARG A 441 -47.66 -19.87 23.25
N LEU A 442 -48.37 -18.78 23.51
CA LEU A 442 -49.07 -18.54 24.78
C LEU A 442 -50.59 -18.40 24.62
N ARG A 443 -51.21 -19.33 23.89
CA ARG A 443 -52.65 -19.62 24.00
C ARG A 443 -52.93 -21.10 23.73
N LYS A 444 -52.53 -21.98 24.65
CA LYS A 444 -53.12 -23.32 24.84
C LYS A 444 -52.47 -24.00 26.05
N THR A 445 -53.21 -23.98 27.17
CA THR A 445 -53.15 -24.77 28.44
C THR A 445 -53.37 -23.80 29.62
N GLY A 446 -54.33 -23.91 30.53
CA GLY A 446 -55.42 -24.87 30.77
C GLY A 446 -56.45 -24.27 31.75
N SER A 447 -57.62 -24.91 31.85
CA SER A 447 -58.72 -24.66 32.80
C SER A 447 -58.36 -25.14 34.23
N THR A 448 -58.88 -24.60 35.36
CA THR A 448 -60.23 -24.91 35.94
C THR A 448 -60.44 -24.21 37.33
N ASN A 449 -61.72 -23.86 37.62
CA ASN A 449 -62.49 -23.86 38.91
C ASN A 449 -62.20 -22.85 40.07
N THR A 450 -63.00 -21.77 40.30
CA THR A 450 -64.27 -21.55 41.13
C THR A 450 -64.07 -21.33 42.66
N PRO A 451 -64.98 -20.68 43.46
CA PRO A 451 -65.96 -19.59 43.22
C PRO A 451 -66.15 -18.52 44.38
N SER A 452 -67.00 -17.49 44.12
CA SER A 452 -67.76 -16.60 45.06
C SER A 452 -67.00 -15.41 45.71
N SER A 453 -67.53 -14.20 46.02
CA SER A 453 -68.90 -13.68 46.17
C SER A 453 -68.94 -12.11 46.19
N LYS A 454 -70.11 -11.50 45.86
CA LYS A 454 -70.66 -10.15 46.24
C LYS A 454 -69.85 -8.87 45.90
N GLY A 455 -70.40 -7.72 45.44
CA GLY A 455 -71.75 -7.22 45.12
C GLY A 455 -71.70 -5.67 44.91
N LEU A 456 -72.70 -5.11 44.17
CA LEU A 456 -73.16 -3.69 44.06
C LEU A 456 -72.11 -2.57 43.72
N SER A 457 -72.36 -1.47 43.00
CA SER A 457 -73.53 -0.81 42.38
C SER A 457 -73.05 0.41 41.56
N SER A 458 -73.75 0.74 40.46
CA SER A 458 -74.11 2.09 39.94
C SER A 458 -73.00 3.12 39.57
N VAL A 459 -73.05 3.97 38.54
CA VAL A 459 -74.07 4.45 37.57
C VAL A 459 -73.35 5.44 36.60
N ASP A 460 -73.85 5.53 35.35
CA ASP A 460 -73.78 6.59 34.31
C ASP A 460 -72.43 7.19 33.82
N GLY A 461 -72.23 7.53 32.53
CA GLY A 461 -73.19 7.75 31.46
C GLY A 461 -72.56 7.82 30.06
N VAL A 462 -73.45 7.77 29.07
CA VAL A 462 -73.27 7.61 27.62
C VAL A 462 -73.33 8.97 26.91
N SER A 463 -72.59 9.13 25.81
CA SER A 463 -73.11 9.84 24.62
C SER A 463 -72.34 9.46 23.34
N GLN A 464 -73.09 8.89 22.39
CA GLN A 464 -72.74 8.49 21.02
C GLN A 464 -72.98 9.62 19.98
N SER A 465 -72.63 9.30 18.72
CA SER A 465 -73.24 9.71 17.42
C SER A 465 -72.42 10.75 16.62
N ASN A 466 -72.23 10.73 15.28
CA ASN A 466 -72.62 9.92 14.10
C ASN A 466 -71.56 10.24 12.99
N GLY A 467 -71.07 9.33 12.12
CA GLY A 467 -71.61 8.92 10.79
C GLY A 467 -71.82 10.10 9.81
N ARG A 468 -71.47 10.14 8.51
CA ARG A 468 -70.93 9.25 7.44
C ARG A 468 -70.80 10.13 6.16
N GLY A 469 -69.91 9.83 5.19
CA GLY A 469 -70.06 10.31 3.79
C GLY A 469 -68.77 10.48 2.95
N THR A 470 -68.71 9.79 1.79
CA THR A 470 -67.70 9.71 0.71
C THR A 470 -68.40 9.92 -0.66
N PRO A 471 -67.79 9.92 -1.88
CA PRO A 471 -66.48 10.36 -2.46
C PRO A 471 -66.69 11.21 -3.79
N PRO A 472 -65.96 11.06 -4.94
CA PRO A 472 -64.62 11.59 -5.37
C PRO A 472 -64.58 12.37 -6.74
N SER A 473 -63.40 12.93 -7.14
CA SER A 473 -62.75 12.93 -8.51
C SER A 473 -62.02 14.23 -8.96
N ASP A 474 -60.66 14.19 -9.06
CA ASP A 474 -59.75 14.47 -10.23
C ASP A 474 -59.65 15.84 -11.01
N PRO A 475 -58.58 16.10 -11.84
CA PRO A 475 -57.64 17.25 -11.70
C PRO A 475 -57.43 18.15 -12.97
N ALA A 476 -56.58 19.21 -12.92
CA ALA A 476 -55.66 19.68 -14.01
C ALA A 476 -54.99 21.08 -13.82
N ASP A 477 -53.78 21.20 -14.39
CA ASP A 477 -53.22 22.27 -15.26
C ASP A 477 -52.11 23.29 -14.87
N LEU A 478 -51.14 23.36 -15.82
CA LEU A 478 -49.97 24.25 -16.03
C LEU A 478 -50.34 25.60 -16.69
N PRO A 479 -49.38 26.54 -16.88
CA PRO A 479 -49.24 27.13 -18.23
C PRO A 479 -47.81 27.46 -18.73
N LYS A 480 -47.71 27.69 -20.06
CA LYS A 480 -46.52 27.98 -20.89
C LYS A 480 -46.58 29.35 -21.62
N LEU A 481 -45.41 30.01 -21.75
CA LEU A 481 -44.79 30.74 -22.90
C LEU A 481 -45.36 32.02 -23.57
N LYS A 482 -44.45 32.99 -23.83
CA LYS A 482 -44.15 33.63 -25.16
C LYS A 482 -42.84 34.47 -25.13
N GLY A 483 -42.16 34.65 -26.29
CA GLY A 483 -40.77 35.16 -26.41
C GLY A 483 -40.50 36.30 -27.43
N ILE A 484 -39.29 36.29 -28.04
CA ILE A 484 -38.63 37.19 -29.06
C ILE A 484 -37.61 38.18 -28.44
N GLY A 485 -36.36 38.44 -28.89
CA GLY A 485 -35.46 37.95 -29.95
C GLY A 485 -34.19 38.86 -30.10
N ARG A 486 -33.13 38.34 -30.76
CA ARG A 486 -31.95 38.98 -31.45
C ARG A 486 -30.57 39.18 -30.76
N ASN A 487 -29.55 39.02 -31.63
CA ASN A 487 -28.09 38.82 -31.49
C ASN A 487 -27.24 40.09 -31.30
N ARG A 488 -26.06 39.99 -30.63
CA ARG A 488 -24.71 40.35 -31.17
C ARG A 488 -23.55 40.17 -30.16
N MET A 489 -22.38 39.87 -30.73
CA MET A 489 -21.04 39.73 -30.12
C MET A 489 -20.52 41.00 -29.39
N ALA A 490 -19.69 40.83 -28.34
CA ALA A 490 -18.25 41.22 -28.32
C ALA A 490 -17.64 41.38 -26.90
N ARG A 491 -16.45 40.79 -26.74
CA ARG A 491 -15.25 41.23 -25.98
C ARG A 491 -15.40 41.72 -24.53
N PHE A 492 -15.01 40.87 -23.59
CA PHE A 492 -14.62 41.27 -22.23
C PHE A 492 -13.15 41.72 -22.19
N SER A 493 -12.92 42.97 -21.77
CA SER A 493 -11.63 43.45 -21.27
C SER A 493 -11.80 44.00 -19.85
N LEU A 494 -10.76 43.77 -19.05
CA LEU A 494 -10.66 44.08 -17.63
C LEU A 494 -10.70 45.58 -17.37
N ARG A 495 -11.44 46.01 -16.33
CA ARG A 495 -10.94 47.02 -15.38
C ARG A 495 -11.66 46.95 -14.03
N THR A 496 -10.79 46.96 -13.04
CA THR A 496 -10.94 46.93 -11.60
C THR A 496 -11.76 48.11 -11.07
N LEU A 497 -12.71 47.86 -10.16
CA LEU A 497 -13.11 48.86 -9.17
C LEU A 497 -13.32 48.20 -7.79
N ARG A 498 -12.44 48.57 -6.86
CA ARG A 498 -12.51 48.31 -5.42
C ARG A 498 -13.60 49.18 -4.79
N HIS A 499 -14.34 48.66 -3.81
CA HIS A 499 -14.80 49.31 -2.56
C HIS A 499 -15.14 48.16 -1.57
N LYS A 500 -14.25 47.75 -0.66
CA LYS A 500 -14.03 48.20 0.74
C LYS A 500 -15.28 48.22 1.64
N HIS A 501 -15.43 47.21 2.50
CA HIS A 501 -15.81 47.29 3.92
C HIS A 501 -15.10 46.12 4.64
N THR A 502 -13.95 46.34 5.27
CA THR A 502 -13.70 46.63 6.71
C THR A 502 -13.74 45.38 7.60
N LEU A 503 -12.54 45.02 8.07
CA LEU A 503 -12.20 44.01 9.07
C LEU A 503 -12.69 44.36 10.47
N GLN A 504 -13.02 43.35 11.28
CA GLN A 504 -12.58 43.26 12.67
C GLN A 504 -12.23 41.80 13.04
N HIS A 505 -11.16 41.68 13.80
CA HIS A 505 -10.54 40.49 14.40
C HIS A 505 -10.51 40.75 15.93
N VAL A 506 -10.17 39.72 16.72
CA VAL A 506 -9.83 39.70 18.18
C VAL A 506 -11.03 39.39 19.07
N ASP A 507 -11.01 38.54 20.09
CA ASP A 507 -10.19 37.43 20.65
C ASP A 507 -11.01 36.97 21.89
N SER A 508 -10.81 35.74 22.40
CA SER A 508 -10.49 35.54 23.84
C SER A 508 -10.43 34.07 24.22
N VAL A 509 -9.22 33.68 24.58
CA VAL A 509 -8.85 32.52 25.38
C VAL A 509 -9.20 32.84 26.83
N SER A 510 -9.78 31.90 27.57
CA SER A 510 -9.70 31.94 29.04
C SER A 510 -9.26 30.57 29.57
N SER A 511 -8.21 30.66 30.36
CA SER A 511 -7.60 29.63 31.20
C SER A 511 -8.31 29.60 32.56
N VAL A 512 -8.66 28.42 33.06
CA VAL A 512 -8.86 28.21 34.51
C VAL A 512 -8.25 26.86 34.88
N ASP A 513 -7.17 26.91 35.64
CA ASP A 513 -6.67 25.77 36.41
C ASP A 513 -7.59 25.53 37.62
N SER A 514 -7.96 24.29 37.86
CA SER A 514 -8.27 23.77 39.20
C SER A 514 -8.10 22.26 39.22
N ALA A 515 -7.19 21.80 40.07
CA ALA A 515 -6.94 20.40 40.36
C ALA A 515 -8.10 19.78 41.17
N GLY A 516 -8.46 18.53 40.86
CA GLY A 516 -9.45 17.76 41.62
C GLY A 516 -9.74 16.38 41.02
N SER A 517 -9.20 15.36 41.68
CA SER A 517 -9.47 13.91 41.62
C SER A 517 -10.74 13.39 40.92
N GLY A 518 -10.58 12.32 40.12
CA GLY A 518 -11.50 11.17 40.11
C GLY A 518 -12.47 11.02 38.93
N SER A 519 -12.39 9.86 38.27
CA SER A 519 -13.35 9.24 37.33
C SER A 519 -13.28 9.63 35.85
N VAL A 520 -12.85 8.65 35.05
CA VAL A 520 -12.95 8.60 33.58
C VAL A 520 -14.42 8.77 33.18
N ARG A 521 -14.79 9.93 32.63
CA ARG A 521 -16.10 10.15 32.00
C ARG A 521 -15.93 10.29 30.49
N SER A 522 -16.64 9.42 29.79
CA SER A 522 -16.85 9.31 28.34
C SER A 522 -16.98 10.66 27.63
N LEU A 523 -16.18 10.85 26.58
CA LEU A 523 -16.22 12.03 25.71
C LEU A 523 -17.09 11.74 24.49
N LYS A 524 -18.22 12.47 24.41
CA LYS A 524 -19.18 12.50 23.31
C LYS A 524 -18.50 12.73 21.94
N THR A 525 -18.38 11.69 21.12
CA THR A 525 -17.98 11.77 19.71
C THR A 525 -19.16 11.80 18.73
N GLY A 526 -20.41 11.91 19.20
CA GLY A 526 -21.58 11.91 18.31
C GLY A 526 -21.80 10.59 17.57
N VAL A 527 -21.08 9.53 17.94
CA VAL A 527 -21.21 8.16 17.41
C VAL A 527 -21.39 7.26 18.62
N GLY A 528 -22.55 6.58 18.70
CA GLY A 528 -22.89 5.70 19.82
C GLY A 528 -21.83 4.60 20.02
N GLU A 529 -21.62 4.18 21.27
CA GLU A 529 -20.87 2.97 21.56
C GLU A 529 -21.66 1.76 21.05
N LEU A 530 -21.11 1.02 20.09
CA LEU A 530 -21.66 -0.27 19.67
C LEU A 530 -21.30 -1.29 20.76
N GLN A 531 -22.21 -1.52 21.70
CA GLN A 531 -22.14 -2.61 22.67
C GLN A 531 -23.15 -3.69 22.28
N GLY A 532 -22.70 -4.91 22.00
CA GLY A 532 -23.56 -6.10 22.02
C GLY A 532 -24.28 -6.53 20.73
N ASN A 533 -23.70 -6.38 19.54
CA ASN A 533 -24.29 -6.96 18.32
C ASN A 533 -23.43 -8.09 17.74
N THR A 534 -24.05 -9.26 17.49
CA THR A 534 -23.42 -10.44 16.85
C THR A 534 -23.13 -10.28 15.35
N ARG A 535 -23.27 -9.07 14.81
CA ARG A 535 -23.11 -8.79 13.38
C ARG A 535 -21.64 -8.71 12.99
N PHE A 536 -21.32 -9.23 11.81
CA PHE A 536 -19.97 -9.17 11.26
C PHE A 536 -19.77 -7.93 10.38
N TRP A 537 -20.68 -7.60 9.48
CA TRP A 537 -20.54 -6.50 8.53
C TRP A 537 -21.47 -5.37 8.92
N HIS A 538 -20.95 -4.26 9.43
CA HIS A 538 -21.77 -3.13 9.90
C HIS A 538 -21.96 -2.07 8.81
N GLY A 539 -23.20 -1.60 8.61
CA GLY A 539 -23.51 -0.52 7.67
C GLY A 539 -23.02 -0.78 6.25
N LYS A 540 -22.20 0.15 5.73
CA LYS A 540 -21.62 0.11 4.37
C LYS A 540 -20.69 -1.07 4.09
N ASP A 541 -20.32 -1.81 5.13
CA ASP A 541 -19.51 -3.00 5.01
C ASP A 541 -20.30 -4.24 4.57
N TYR A 542 -21.64 -4.23 4.71
CA TYR A 542 -22.51 -5.24 4.12
C TYR A 542 -22.90 -4.80 2.71
N CYS A 543 -22.35 -5.46 1.70
CA CYS A 543 -22.34 -4.97 0.33
C CYS A 543 -22.46 -6.10 -0.70
N ASN A 544 -22.97 -5.76 -1.88
CA ASN A 544 -23.00 -6.60 -3.07
C ASN A 544 -22.72 -5.69 -4.29
N PHE A 545 -21.52 -5.80 -4.87
CA PHE A 545 -21.02 -4.85 -5.89
C PHE A 545 -21.67 -5.02 -7.26
N VAL A 546 -22.26 -6.19 -7.53
CA VAL A 546 -23.01 -6.41 -8.79
C VAL A 546 -24.36 -5.74 -8.69
N TYR A 547 -25.01 -5.83 -7.52
CA TYR A 547 -26.34 -5.28 -7.29
C TYR A 547 -26.35 -3.75 -7.21
N LYS A 548 -25.42 -3.15 -6.43
CA LYS A 548 -25.42 -1.70 -6.17
C LYS A 548 -24.05 -1.20 -5.71
N ASP A 549 -23.56 -0.12 -6.31
CA ASP A 549 -22.33 0.54 -5.86
C ASP A 549 -22.53 1.34 -4.57
N TRP A 550 -21.44 1.64 -3.87
CA TRP A 550 -21.50 2.37 -2.59
C TRP A 550 -21.98 3.81 -2.79
N ILE A 551 -22.91 4.20 -1.92
CA ILE A 551 -23.44 5.57 -1.85
C ILE A 551 -23.24 6.16 -0.45
N GLN A 552 -23.16 7.49 -0.35
CA GLN A 552 -23.14 8.22 0.93
C GLN A 552 -22.09 7.70 1.94
N LEU A 553 -20.84 7.53 1.51
CA LEU A 553 -19.76 6.98 2.34
C LEU A 553 -19.50 7.76 3.64
N GLU A 554 -19.99 8.99 3.75
CA GLU A 554 -19.99 9.80 4.97
C GLU A 554 -20.90 9.27 6.09
N LYS A 555 -21.80 8.34 5.79
CA LYS A 555 -22.64 7.62 6.76
C LYS A 555 -22.23 6.14 6.82
N PRO A 556 -21.18 5.79 7.57
CA PRO A 556 -20.53 4.47 7.50
C PRO A 556 -21.37 3.33 8.10
N PHE A 557 -22.21 3.62 9.09
CA PHE A 557 -22.99 2.62 9.82
C PHE A 557 -24.43 2.46 9.31
N ASP A 558 -24.83 3.25 8.32
CA ASP A 558 -26.13 3.12 7.67
C ASP A 558 -26.05 2.02 6.60
N ASP A 559 -27.02 1.11 6.59
CA ASP A 559 -27.15 0.15 5.51
C ASP A 559 -27.63 0.85 4.23
N PHE A 560 -27.06 0.46 3.08
CA PHE A 560 -27.45 0.98 1.75
C PHE A 560 -28.16 -0.06 0.87
N ILE A 561 -28.14 -1.31 1.32
CA ILE A 561 -28.87 -2.46 0.80
C ILE A 561 -29.65 -3.10 1.95
N ASP A 562 -30.82 -3.64 1.66
CA ASP A 562 -31.66 -4.28 2.67
C ASP A 562 -31.18 -5.71 2.94
N ARG A 563 -30.71 -5.95 4.17
CA ARG A 563 -30.15 -7.23 4.62
C ARG A 563 -31.17 -8.37 4.65
N TYR A 564 -32.47 -8.05 4.76
CA TYR A 564 -33.51 -9.07 4.83
C TYR A 564 -33.94 -9.58 3.45
N THR A 565 -33.59 -8.85 2.40
CA THR A 565 -33.99 -9.17 1.03
C THR A 565 -32.81 -9.48 0.11
N THR A 566 -31.65 -8.86 0.34
CA THR A 566 -30.46 -8.99 -0.50
C THR A 566 -29.29 -9.58 0.29
N SER A 567 -28.73 -10.69 -0.22
CA SER A 567 -27.50 -11.28 0.30
C SER A 567 -26.29 -10.39 0.00
N ARG A 568 -25.31 -10.38 0.91
CA ARG A 568 -24.00 -9.81 0.58
C ARG A 568 -23.29 -10.68 -0.45
N MET A 569 -22.34 -10.08 -1.16
CA MET A 569 -21.42 -10.83 -2.01
C MET A 569 -20.15 -11.19 -1.21
N PRO A 570 -19.81 -12.48 -1.06
CA PRO A 570 -18.57 -12.89 -0.42
C PRO A 570 -17.31 -12.40 -1.14
N TRP A 571 -16.24 -12.23 -0.39
CA TRP A 571 -14.94 -11.74 -0.86
C TRP A 571 -13.87 -12.79 -0.59
N HIS A 572 -13.35 -13.40 -1.65
CA HIS A 572 -12.23 -14.35 -1.58
C HIS A 572 -10.96 -13.67 -2.10
N ASP A 573 -9.91 -13.62 -1.28
CA ASP A 573 -8.71 -12.86 -1.62
C ASP A 573 -7.47 -13.42 -0.90
N ILE A 574 -6.29 -13.04 -1.37
CA ILE A 574 -5.00 -13.51 -0.88
C ILE A 574 -4.10 -12.34 -0.53
N ALA A 575 -3.43 -12.44 0.62
CA ALA A 575 -2.39 -11.50 1.02
C ALA A 575 -1.18 -12.22 1.63
N SER A 576 -0.13 -11.45 1.92
CA SER A 576 1.08 -11.94 2.55
C SER A 576 1.68 -10.90 3.49
N VAL A 577 2.49 -11.36 4.43
CA VAL A 577 3.37 -10.50 5.24
C VAL A 577 4.81 -10.97 5.10
N VAL A 578 5.72 -10.02 5.01
CA VAL A 578 7.17 -10.26 4.95
C VAL A 578 7.89 -9.39 5.97
N HIS A 579 9.04 -9.87 6.47
CA HIS A 579 9.79 -9.22 7.54
C HIS A 579 11.18 -8.77 7.07
N GLY A 580 11.84 -7.96 7.91
CA GLY A 580 13.27 -7.66 7.78
C GLY A 580 13.62 -6.92 6.49
N ARG A 581 14.50 -7.49 5.67
CA ARG A 581 15.01 -6.84 4.44
C ARG A 581 13.93 -6.69 3.38
N ALA A 582 13.10 -7.72 3.16
CA ALA A 582 12.00 -7.65 2.21
C ALA A 582 10.99 -6.54 2.59
N ALA A 583 10.69 -6.40 3.89
CA ALA A 583 9.83 -5.30 4.37
C ALA A 583 10.43 -3.91 4.09
N ARG A 584 11.76 -3.77 4.11
CA ARG A 584 12.45 -2.52 3.73
C ARG A 584 12.42 -2.25 2.25
N ASP A 585 12.47 -3.29 1.42
CA ASP A 585 12.31 -3.15 -0.02
C ASP A 585 10.89 -2.64 -0.35
N VAL A 586 9.86 -3.16 0.32
CA VAL A 586 8.48 -2.62 0.24
C VAL A 586 8.42 -1.16 0.75
N ALA A 587 9.03 -0.86 1.90
CA ALA A 587 9.11 0.50 2.43
C ALA A 587 9.81 1.47 1.47
N ARG A 588 10.86 1.01 0.78
CA ARG A 588 11.60 1.79 -0.22
C ARG A 588 10.71 2.20 -1.39
N HIS A 589 9.85 1.29 -1.87
CA HIS A 589 8.84 1.61 -2.88
C HIS A 589 7.89 2.73 -2.40
N PHE A 590 7.34 2.60 -1.19
CA PHE A 590 6.49 3.64 -0.59
C PHE A 590 7.20 5.00 -0.50
N ILE A 591 8.42 5.01 0.03
CA ILE A 591 9.24 6.22 0.22
C ILE A 591 9.53 6.90 -1.13
N GLN A 592 9.81 6.13 -2.17
CA GLN A 592 10.04 6.64 -3.51
C GLN A 592 8.80 7.38 -4.02
N ARG A 593 7.63 6.73 -3.96
CA ARG A 593 6.35 7.31 -4.40
C ARG A 593 5.98 8.54 -3.58
N TRP A 594 6.08 8.48 -2.25
CA TRP A 594 5.79 9.60 -1.37
C TRP A 594 6.64 10.83 -1.70
N ASN A 595 7.96 10.64 -1.82
CA ASN A 595 8.90 11.71 -2.11
C ASN A 595 8.68 12.27 -3.52
N PHE A 596 8.31 11.43 -4.49
CA PHE A 596 7.91 11.85 -5.84
C PHE A 596 6.63 12.71 -5.80
N THR A 597 5.54 12.21 -5.23
CA THR A 597 4.25 12.93 -5.12
C THR A 597 4.40 14.26 -4.38
N LYS A 598 5.23 14.30 -3.33
CA LYS A 598 5.57 15.53 -2.58
C LYS A 598 6.11 16.63 -3.48
N ILE A 599 6.96 16.27 -4.45
CA ILE A 599 7.62 17.23 -5.35
C ILE A 599 6.68 17.65 -6.48
N MET A 600 5.93 16.69 -7.02
CA MET A 600 5.01 16.92 -8.13
C MET A 600 3.91 17.91 -7.76
N LYS A 601 3.31 17.79 -6.57
CA LYS A 601 2.18 18.62 -6.16
C LYS A 601 2.60 19.78 -5.25
N PRO A 602 2.42 21.07 -5.67
CA PRO A 602 2.77 22.23 -4.85
C PRO A 602 2.16 22.21 -3.44
N LYS A 603 0.92 21.73 -3.29
CA LYS A 603 0.21 21.58 -2.01
C LYS A 603 0.99 20.75 -0.98
N TYR A 604 1.77 19.78 -1.43
CA TYR A 604 2.53 18.88 -0.56
C TYR A 604 3.99 19.32 -0.35
N ARG A 605 4.45 20.40 -1.00
CA ARG A 605 5.83 20.90 -0.83
C ARG A 605 6.10 21.50 0.55
N SER A 606 5.05 21.84 1.30
CA SER A 606 5.13 22.31 2.70
C SER A 606 5.95 21.35 3.59
N LEU A 607 6.61 21.89 4.62
CA LEU A 607 7.35 21.11 5.63
C LEU A 607 6.43 20.22 6.47
N SER A 608 5.12 20.49 6.50
CA SER A 608 4.12 19.63 7.14
C SER A 608 4.08 18.21 6.57
N TYR A 609 4.47 18.02 5.31
CA TYR A 609 4.68 16.71 4.71
C TYR A 609 6.19 16.48 4.62
N PRO A 610 6.81 15.67 5.49
CA PRO A 610 8.26 15.47 5.47
C PRO A 610 8.70 14.66 4.25
N PHE A 611 9.98 14.75 3.88
CA PHE A 611 10.61 13.73 3.05
C PHE A 611 10.87 12.49 3.90
N LEU A 612 10.55 11.31 3.38
CA LEU A 612 10.79 10.05 4.06
C LEU A 612 12.15 9.46 3.68
N LEU A 613 12.76 8.74 4.61
CA LEU A 613 14.09 8.14 4.47
C LEU A 613 14.02 6.62 4.70
N PRO A 614 14.68 5.81 3.86
CA PRO A 614 14.75 4.37 4.11
C PRO A 614 15.73 4.07 5.26
N LYS A 615 15.39 3.09 6.10
CA LYS A 615 16.30 2.53 7.11
C LYS A 615 17.35 1.64 6.44
N SER A 616 18.60 1.70 6.92
CA SER A 616 19.74 0.95 6.35
C SER A 616 19.54 -0.55 6.48
N HIS A 617 19.79 -1.36 5.44
CA HIS A 617 19.65 -2.83 5.51
C HIS A 617 20.48 -3.49 6.62
N SER A 618 21.54 -2.84 7.12
CA SER A 618 22.37 -3.33 8.22
C SER A 618 21.62 -3.48 9.56
N THR A 619 20.55 -2.71 9.80
CA THR A 619 19.80 -2.75 11.06
C THR A 619 18.60 -3.72 11.02
N THR A 620 18.58 -4.68 10.10
CA THR A 620 17.43 -5.58 9.90
C THR A 620 17.32 -6.69 10.94
N ASN A 621 18.40 -6.98 11.67
CA ASN A 621 18.46 -8.12 12.59
C ASN A 621 17.64 -7.92 13.89
N GLU A 622 17.18 -6.70 14.19
CA GLU A 622 16.35 -6.40 15.38
C GLU A 622 14.86 -6.34 14.96
N LEU A 623 14.19 -7.49 14.83
CA LEU A 623 12.73 -7.54 14.68
C LEU A 623 12.07 -7.36 16.04
N ARG A 624 11.48 -6.17 16.29
CA ARG A 624 10.76 -5.88 17.55
C ARG A 624 9.42 -6.61 17.66
N TYR A 625 8.81 -6.89 16.52
CA TYR A 625 7.56 -7.62 16.36
C TYR A 625 7.70 -8.53 15.16
N GLN A 626 7.24 -9.77 15.30
CA GLN A 626 7.15 -10.74 14.23
C GLN A 626 5.74 -11.33 14.29
N VAL A 627 5.09 -11.39 13.14
CA VAL A 627 3.77 -12.02 13.03
C VAL A 627 3.90 -13.52 13.37
N PRO A 628 2.98 -14.09 14.17
CA PRO A 628 3.00 -15.50 14.51
C PRO A 628 2.89 -16.39 13.26
N GLU A 629 3.41 -17.62 13.35
CA GLU A 629 3.31 -18.65 12.30
C GLU A 629 4.00 -18.30 10.96
N CYS A 630 5.03 -17.44 10.99
CA CYS A 630 5.85 -17.22 9.81
C CYS A 630 6.78 -18.40 9.52
N VAL A 631 6.98 -18.68 8.24
CA VAL A 631 7.95 -19.65 7.71
C VAL A 631 9.10 -18.89 7.05
N ASN A 632 10.33 -19.40 7.20
CA ASN A 632 11.48 -18.79 6.53
C ASN A 632 11.52 -19.20 5.07
N ALA A 633 11.59 -18.21 4.17
CA ALA A 633 11.66 -18.45 2.74
C ALA A 633 12.59 -17.45 2.06
N LYS A 634 12.88 -17.71 0.78
CA LYS A 634 13.55 -16.76 -0.09
C LYS A 634 12.50 -15.84 -0.70
N VAL A 635 12.63 -14.54 -0.51
CA VAL A 635 11.63 -13.55 -0.89
C VAL A 635 12.25 -12.48 -1.79
N GLN A 636 11.54 -12.08 -2.84
CA GLN A 636 11.90 -10.92 -3.65
C GLN A 636 10.66 -10.04 -3.88
N VAL A 637 10.82 -8.73 -3.70
CA VAL A 637 9.75 -7.75 -3.99
C VAL A 637 9.78 -7.43 -5.48
N LEU A 638 8.60 -7.32 -6.08
CA LEU A 638 8.35 -7.03 -7.49
C LEU A 638 7.37 -5.86 -7.59
N ARG A 639 7.37 -5.14 -8.71
CA ARG A 639 6.41 -4.06 -8.95
C ARG A 639 6.15 -3.78 -10.43
N SER A 640 5.01 -3.14 -10.65
CA SER A 640 4.69 -2.41 -11.89
C SER A 640 4.76 -0.93 -11.57
N SER A 641 5.61 -0.18 -12.27
CA SER A 641 5.82 1.25 -11.99
C SER A 641 6.36 1.99 -13.19
N ALA A 642 6.05 3.29 -13.31
CA ALA A 642 6.50 4.13 -14.42
C ALA A 642 6.80 5.57 -13.99
N ASP A 643 7.13 6.41 -14.96
CA ASP A 643 7.44 7.84 -14.73
C ASP A 643 6.26 8.58 -14.08
N TRP A 644 5.02 8.29 -14.49
CA TRP A 644 3.84 8.96 -13.94
C TRP A 644 3.55 8.56 -12.48
N SER A 645 3.90 7.33 -12.09
CA SER A 645 3.53 6.76 -10.78
C SER A 645 4.64 6.88 -9.73
N ALA A 646 5.91 6.74 -10.10
CA ALA A 646 7.06 6.82 -9.20
C ALA A 646 8.21 7.71 -9.68
N GLY A 647 8.07 8.37 -10.83
CA GLY A 647 9.10 9.26 -11.39
C GLY A 647 10.36 8.53 -11.86
N ILE A 648 10.25 7.29 -12.33
CA ILE A 648 11.38 6.51 -12.88
C ILE A 648 11.46 6.66 -14.40
N LYS A 649 12.68 6.89 -14.92
CA LYS A 649 12.97 7.06 -16.35
C LYS A 649 12.44 5.91 -17.22
N TYR A 650 12.69 4.69 -16.77
CA TYR A 650 12.28 3.47 -17.43
C TYR A 650 11.24 2.83 -16.55
N HIS A 651 10.11 2.42 -17.15
CA HIS A 651 9.11 1.63 -16.44
C HIS A 651 9.72 0.29 -15.98
N GLU A 652 9.15 -0.24 -14.92
CA GLU A 652 9.45 -1.55 -14.37
C GLU A 652 8.20 -2.43 -14.49
N GLU A 653 8.40 -3.64 -15.01
CA GLU A 653 7.37 -4.68 -15.21
C GLU A 653 7.84 -6.01 -14.60
N SER A 654 8.50 -5.94 -13.44
CA SER A 654 9.15 -7.10 -12.81
C SER A 654 8.16 -8.18 -12.37
N ILE A 655 6.90 -7.81 -12.12
CA ILE A 655 5.80 -8.76 -11.86
C ILE A 655 5.53 -9.62 -13.10
N HIS A 656 5.34 -8.99 -14.27
CA HIS A 656 5.05 -9.69 -15.52
C HIS A 656 6.18 -10.66 -15.90
N ASN A 657 7.42 -10.19 -15.78
CA ASN A 657 8.60 -11.02 -16.01
C ASN A 657 8.68 -12.22 -15.06
N ALA A 658 8.31 -12.05 -13.79
CA ALA A 658 8.28 -13.16 -12.83
C ALA A 658 7.20 -14.18 -13.17
N TYR A 659 5.98 -13.74 -13.51
CA TYR A 659 4.90 -14.63 -13.94
C TYR A 659 5.33 -15.51 -15.14
N ILE A 660 5.85 -14.89 -16.20
CA ILE A 660 6.31 -15.63 -17.39
C ILE A 660 7.40 -16.64 -17.01
N GLN A 661 8.41 -16.21 -16.24
CA GLN A 661 9.53 -17.09 -15.92
C GLN A 661 9.14 -18.24 -14.99
N VAL A 662 8.24 -18.03 -14.03
CA VAL A 662 7.75 -19.09 -13.15
C VAL A 662 6.94 -20.11 -13.96
N ILE A 663 6.01 -19.66 -14.82
CA ILE A 663 5.24 -20.55 -15.70
C ILE A 663 6.17 -21.34 -16.62
N ALA A 664 7.14 -20.69 -17.26
CA ALA A 664 8.06 -21.35 -18.18
C ALA A 664 8.98 -22.39 -17.50
N LYS A 665 9.38 -22.16 -16.24
CA LYS A 665 10.28 -23.04 -15.48
C LYS A 665 9.59 -24.14 -14.69
N SER A 666 8.28 -24.02 -14.52
CA SER A 666 7.47 -24.97 -13.77
C SER A 666 7.50 -26.38 -14.38
N LYS A 667 7.31 -27.42 -13.56
CA LYS A 667 7.50 -28.84 -13.93
C LYS A 667 6.24 -29.69 -13.86
N HIS A 668 5.38 -29.46 -12.87
CA HIS A 668 4.22 -30.28 -12.55
C HIS A 668 2.88 -29.57 -12.77
N TYR A 669 2.62 -28.47 -12.05
CA TYR A 669 1.36 -27.72 -12.17
C TYR A 669 1.46 -26.26 -11.72
N ILE A 670 0.57 -25.42 -12.28
CA ILE A 670 0.31 -24.08 -11.76
C ILE A 670 -1.13 -23.99 -11.27
N TYR A 671 -1.30 -23.28 -10.16
CA TYR A 671 -2.59 -22.89 -9.63
C TYR A 671 -2.67 -21.36 -9.59
N ILE A 672 -3.67 -20.82 -10.27
CA ILE A 672 -3.89 -19.39 -10.44
C ILE A 672 -5.24 -19.04 -9.83
N GLU A 673 -5.24 -18.10 -8.89
CA GLU A 673 -6.44 -17.37 -8.50
C GLU A 673 -6.27 -15.92 -8.94
N ASN A 674 -7.14 -15.44 -9.83
CA ASN A 674 -7.06 -14.07 -10.31
C ASN A 674 -8.43 -13.44 -10.60
N GLN A 675 -8.58 -12.17 -10.20
CA GLN A 675 -9.77 -11.36 -10.49
C GLN A 675 -10.04 -11.18 -12.00
N PHE A 676 -8.98 -11.04 -12.80
CA PHE A 676 -9.08 -10.93 -14.25
C PHE A 676 -8.17 -11.96 -14.91
N PHE A 677 -8.57 -12.42 -16.08
CA PHE A 677 -7.79 -13.37 -16.86
C PHE A 677 -7.75 -12.94 -18.33
N ILE A 678 -7.13 -11.77 -18.57
CA ILE A 678 -7.01 -11.09 -19.86
C ILE A 678 -5.56 -11.16 -20.32
N SER A 679 -5.31 -12.01 -21.31
CA SER A 679 -4.00 -12.31 -21.89
C SER A 679 -4.10 -12.82 -23.33
N CYS A 680 -3.06 -13.51 -23.80
CA CYS A 680 -2.83 -13.96 -25.17
C CYS A 680 -2.62 -12.77 -26.12
N ALA A 681 -1.36 -12.43 -26.32
CA ALA A 681 -0.96 -11.21 -27.01
C ALA A 681 -1.29 -11.27 -28.50
N ASP A 682 -2.05 -10.29 -29.00
CA ASP A 682 -2.21 -10.03 -30.44
C ASP A 682 -1.34 -8.86 -30.92
N ASN A 683 -0.60 -8.23 -30.00
CA ASN A 683 0.21 -7.04 -30.21
C ASN A 683 -0.58 -5.85 -30.80
N ARG A 684 -1.91 -5.84 -30.61
CA ARG A 684 -2.81 -4.77 -31.07
C ARG A 684 -3.68 -4.23 -29.93
N THR A 685 -4.32 -5.13 -29.18
CA THR A 685 -5.24 -4.80 -28.09
C THR A 685 -4.76 -5.35 -26.74
N VAL A 686 -4.14 -6.53 -26.77
CA VAL A 686 -3.56 -7.21 -25.60
C VAL A 686 -2.09 -7.52 -25.87
N TYR A 687 -1.23 -7.20 -24.91
CA TYR A 687 0.24 -7.27 -25.06
C TYR A 687 0.94 -8.23 -24.10
N ASN A 688 0.36 -8.49 -22.92
CA ASN A 688 0.97 -9.39 -21.95
C ASN A 688 0.94 -10.85 -22.42
N LYS A 689 2.04 -11.58 -22.18
CA LYS A 689 2.28 -12.94 -22.68
C LYS A 689 2.06 -14.07 -21.66
N ILE A 690 1.22 -13.85 -20.65
CA ILE A 690 0.98 -14.86 -19.60
C ILE A 690 0.23 -16.07 -20.18
N GLY A 691 -0.84 -15.82 -20.95
CA GLY A 691 -1.61 -16.85 -21.64
C GLY A 691 -0.77 -17.63 -22.66
N ASP A 692 0.11 -16.93 -23.39
CA ASP A 692 1.05 -17.56 -24.33
C ASP A 692 2.01 -18.52 -23.59
N ALA A 693 2.57 -18.11 -22.45
CA ALA A 693 3.42 -18.96 -21.62
C ALA A 693 2.67 -20.19 -21.06
N ILE A 694 1.38 -20.05 -20.74
CA ILE A 694 0.52 -21.18 -20.29
C ILE A 694 0.33 -22.19 -21.44
N ILE A 695 0.03 -21.70 -22.64
CA ILE A 695 -0.15 -22.56 -23.83
C ILE A 695 1.13 -23.35 -24.10
N GLU A 696 2.28 -22.66 -24.19
CA GLU A 696 3.58 -23.29 -24.40
C GLU A 696 3.90 -24.34 -23.33
N ARG A 697 3.49 -24.09 -22.09
CA ARG A 697 3.74 -25.01 -20.98
C ARG A 697 2.86 -26.26 -21.04
N ILE A 698 1.58 -26.12 -21.39
CA ILE A 698 0.62 -27.23 -21.50
C ILE A 698 1.00 -28.19 -22.63
N ILE A 699 1.49 -27.68 -23.76
CA ILE A 699 1.94 -28.51 -24.89
C ILE A 699 3.01 -29.53 -24.45
N ARG A 700 3.78 -29.22 -23.39
CA ARG A 700 4.76 -30.10 -22.77
C ARG A 700 4.18 -31.03 -21.67
N LYS A 701 2.87 -31.31 -21.70
CA LYS A 701 2.09 -32.14 -20.75
C LYS A 701 2.19 -31.65 -19.29
N TYR A 702 1.22 -30.84 -18.87
CA TYR A 702 1.28 -30.07 -17.61
C TYR A 702 -0.12 -29.69 -17.11
N ARG A 703 -0.39 -29.67 -15.79
CA ARG A 703 -1.71 -29.31 -15.24
C ARG A 703 -1.82 -27.82 -14.88
N VAL A 704 -2.95 -27.21 -15.19
CA VAL A 704 -3.22 -25.79 -14.96
C VAL A 704 -4.61 -25.63 -14.36
N TYR A 705 -4.67 -24.99 -13.19
CA TYR A 705 -5.91 -24.69 -12.50
C TYR A 705 -6.11 -23.17 -12.48
N VAL A 706 -7.22 -22.69 -13.03
CA VAL A 706 -7.55 -21.25 -13.07
C VAL A 706 -8.87 -21.02 -12.35
N VAL A 707 -8.82 -20.25 -11.27
CA VAL A 707 -10.00 -19.81 -10.50
C VAL A 707 -10.15 -18.30 -10.66
N THR A 708 -11.31 -17.87 -11.14
CA THR A 708 -11.59 -16.46 -11.47
C THR A 708 -13.06 -16.15 -11.19
N PRO A 709 -13.47 -14.89 -10.92
CA PRO A 709 -14.85 -14.62 -10.56
C PRO A 709 -15.78 -14.94 -11.73
N LEU A 710 -16.95 -15.52 -11.42
CA LEU A 710 -17.95 -15.88 -12.44
C LEU A 710 -18.42 -14.66 -13.23
N LEU A 711 -18.52 -13.50 -12.58
CA LEU A 711 -18.81 -12.22 -13.22
C LEU A 711 -17.84 -11.14 -12.70
N PRO A 712 -17.43 -10.19 -13.56
CA PRO A 712 -16.73 -8.98 -13.14
C PRO A 712 -17.52 -8.18 -12.09
N GLY A 713 -16.83 -7.68 -11.06
CA GLY A 713 -17.46 -6.94 -9.96
C GLY A 713 -17.67 -5.45 -10.28
N PHE A 714 -18.59 -5.17 -11.19
CA PHE A 714 -19.09 -3.82 -11.48
C PHE A 714 -20.59 -3.77 -11.26
N GLU A 715 -21.11 -2.60 -10.91
CA GLU A 715 -22.56 -2.39 -10.84
C GLU A 715 -23.15 -2.53 -12.24
N GLY A 716 -24.18 -3.36 -12.37
CA GLY A 716 -24.89 -3.52 -13.62
C GLY A 716 -25.66 -4.82 -13.67
N ASP A 717 -26.85 -4.73 -14.27
CA ASP A 717 -27.69 -5.89 -14.51
C ASP A 717 -27.53 -6.35 -15.96
N ILE A 718 -26.88 -7.50 -16.14
CA ILE A 718 -26.68 -8.15 -17.45
C ILE A 718 -28.02 -8.53 -18.09
N THR A 719 -29.06 -8.70 -17.28
CA THR A 719 -30.35 -9.26 -17.68
C THR A 719 -31.24 -8.24 -18.39
N THR A 720 -31.06 -6.95 -18.09
CA THR A 720 -31.82 -5.83 -18.66
C THR A 720 -31.05 -5.09 -19.75
N GLY A 721 -29.95 -5.65 -20.26
CA GLY A 721 -29.08 -4.99 -21.24
C GLY A 721 -28.18 -3.89 -20.63
N GLY A 722 -28.12 -3.80 -19.30
CA GLY A 722 -27.14 -3.00 -18.57
C GLY A 722 -25.76 -3.68 -18.47
N GLY A 723 -24.83 -3.03 -17.77
CA GLY A 723 -23.53 -3.63 -17.46
C GLY A 723 -22.53 -3.66 -18.62
N ASN A 724 -22.48 -2.62 -19.47
CA ASN A 724 -21.49 -2.51 -20.57
C ASN A 724 -20.04 -2.77 -20.09
N ALA A 725 -19.67 -2.33 -18.89
CA ALA A 725 -18.37 -2.61 -18.29
C ALA A 725 -18.18 -4.11 -17.99
N ILE A 726 -19.21 -4.78 -17.47
CA ILE A 726 -19.22 -6.22 -17.24
C ILE A 726 -19.04 -6.96 -18.57
N GLN A 727 -19.80 -6.60 -19.60
CA GLN A 727 -19.72 -7.21 -20.92
C GLN A 727 -18.33 -6.99 -21.56
N ALA A 728 -17.78 -5.79 -21.50
CA ALA A 728 -16.45 -5.47 -22.03
C ALA A 728 -15.35 -6.33 -21.39
N VAL A 729 -15.38 -6.48 -20.06
CA VAL A 729 -14.41 -7.33 -19.36
C VAL A 729 -14.65 -8.81 -19.68
N MET A 730 -15.90 -9.26 -19.74
CA MET A 730 -16.24 -10.63 -20.13
C MET A 730 -15.75 -10.95 -21.54
N HIS A 731 -15.86 -10.01 -22.50
CA HIS A 731 -15.32 -10.15 -23.84
C HIS A 731 -13.85 -10.55 -23.80
N PHE A 732 -13.03 -9.81 -23.06
CA PHE A 732 -11.59 -10.05 -22.98
C PHE A 732 -11.24 -11.30 -22.18
N ASN A 733 -11.95 -11.62 -21.09
CA ASN A 733 -11.78 -12.88 -20.37
C ASN A 733 -12.07 -14.08 -21.30
N TYR A 734 -13.20 -14.07 -22.01
CA TYR A 734 -13.52 -15.14 -22.94
C TYR A 734 -12.58 -15.19 -24.15
N ARG A 735 -12.09 -14.04 -24.64
CA ARG A 735 -11.07 -13.97 -25.70
C ARG A 735 -9.80 -14.73 -25.30
N THR A 736 -9.40 -14.64 -24.04
CA THR A 736 -8.25 -15.37 -23.52
C THR A 736 -8.56 -16.85 -23.31
N MET A 737 -9.73 -17.20 -22.78
CA MET A 737 -10.07 -18.58 -22.47
C MET A 737 -10.38 -19.43 -23.72
N ILE A 738 -11.37 -19.01 -24.53
CA ILE A 738 -11.94 -19.87 -25.59
C ILE A 738 -12.30 -19.15 -26.90
N ARG A 739 -12.58 -17.84 -26.90
CA ARG A 739 -13.11 -17.14 -28.09
C ARG A 739 -11.99 -16.55 -28.96
N GLY A 740 -12.04 -16.87 -30.25
CA GLY A 740 -11.08 -16.39 -31.23
C GLY A 740 -9.82 -17.25 -31.33
N GLU A 741 -8.98 -16.94 -32.31
CA GLU A 741 -7.85 -17.80 -32.68
C GLU A 741 -6.70 -17.75 -31.68
N TYR A 742 -6.56 -16.65 -30.92
CA TYR A 742 -5.51 -16.46 -29.92
C TYR A 742 -5.86 -17.06 -28.55
N SER A 743 -7.08 -17.58 -28.36
CA SER A 743 -7.50 -18.12 -27.07
C SER A 743 -6.71 -19.37 -26.70
N ILE A 744 -6.55 -19.63 -25.40
CA ILE A 744 -5.83 -20.80 -24.88
C ILE A 744 -6.45 -22.09 -25.42
N ILE A 745 -7.78 -22.26 -25.29
CA ILE A 745 -8.45 -23.48 -25.74
C ILE A 745 -8.37 -23.62 -27.27
N SER A 746 -8.51 -22.55 -28.05
CA SER A 746 -8.39 -22.62 -29.51
C SER A 746 -7.00 -23.09 -29.95
N GLN A 747 -5.94 -22.59 -29.30
CA GLN A 747 -4.56 -22.97 -29.60
C GLN A 747 -4.29 -24.43 -29.17
N LEU A 748 -4.75 -24.82 -27.98
CA LEU A 748 -4.60 -26.20 -27.51
C LEU A 748 -5.39 -27.20 -28.37
N LYS A 749 -6.60 -26.86 -28.82
CA LYS A 749 -7.38 -27.71 -29.72
C LYS A 749 -6.66 -27.98 -31.04
N LYS A 750 -5.91 -27.00 -31.56
CA LYS A 750 -5.11 -27.17 -32.79
C LYS A 750 -3.98 -28.19 -32.59
N GLU A 751 -3.32 -28.17 -31.42
CA GLU A 751 -2.15 -29.01 -31.13
C GLU A 751 -2.52 -30.42 -30.61
N MET A 752 -3.59 -30.56 -29.84
CA MET A 752 -3.92 -31.81 -29.13
C MET A 752 -5.41 -32.23 -29.18
N GLY A 753 -6.22 -31.59 -30.02
CA GLY A 753 -7.66 -31.88 -30.09
C GLY A 753 -8.34 -31.69 -28.73
N ASP A 754 -9.35 -32.50 -28.41
CA ASP A 754 -10.09 -32.40 -27.15
C ASP A 754 -9.33 -32.88 -25.89
N GLN A 755 -8.08 -33.34 -26.04
CA GLN A 755 -7.24 -33.72 -24.90
C GLN A 755 -6.86 -32.53 -24.01
N TRP A 756 -7.06 -31.28 -24.46
CA TRP A 756 -6.82 -30.07 -23.67
C TRP A 756 -7.54 -30.10 -22.31
N MET A 757 -8.71 -30.75 -22.22
CA MET A 757 -9.50 -30.86 -20.99
C MET A 757 -8.76 -31.58 -19.86
N ASN A 758 -7.75 -32.40 -20.19
CA ASN A 758 -6.89 -33.04 -19.20
C ASN A 758 -5.86 -32.07 -18.62
N TYR A 759 -5.55 -30.94 -19.27
CA TYR A 759 -4.41 -30.11 -18.87
C TYR A 759 -4.80 -28.77 -18.28
N ILE A 760 -5.99 -28.25 -18.57
CA ILE A 760 -6.44 -26.97 -18.02
C ILE A 760 -7.90 -27.02 -17.57
N SER A 761 -8.15 -26.45 -16.39
CA SER A 761 -9.49 -26.29 -15.82
C SER A 761 -9.75 -24.83 -15.47
N PHE A 762 -10.86 -24.30 -15.97
CA PHE A 762 -11.39 -22.97 -15.61
C PHE A 762 -12.56 -23.15 -14.65
N ALA A 763 -12.48 -22.49 -13.49
CA ALA A 763 -13.50 -22.57 -12.45
C ALA A 763 -13.80 -21.18 -11.85
N GLY A 764 -14.98 -21.07 -11.25
CA GLY A 764 -15.35 -19.96 -10.37
C GLY A 764 -15.81 -20.50 -9.02
N LEU A 765 -16.25 -19.58 -8.14
CA LEU A 765 -16.73 -19.93 -6.80
C LEU A 765 -18.17 -19.45 -6.60
N ARG A 766 -19.01 -20.28 -5.96
CA ARG A 766 -20.41 -19.96 -5.64
C ARG A 766 -20.85 -20.63 -4.35
N THR A 767 -21.68 -19.92 -3.59
CA THR A 767 -22.28 -20.45 -2.35
C THR A 767 -23.79 -20.18 -2.31
N HIS A 768 -24.45 -20.73 -1.30
CA HIS A 768 -25.88 -20.54 -1.04
C HIS A 768 -26.16 -20.46 0.46
N ALA A 769 -27.30 -19.89 0.79
CA ALA A 769 -27.79 -19.80 2.15
C ALA A 769 -29.32 -19.70 2.17
N GLU A 770 -29.88 -19.77 3.37
CA GLU A 770 -31.25 -19.35 3.63
C GLU A 770 -31.25 -17.91 4.14
N LEU A 771 -32.08 -17.05 3.56
CA LEU A 771 -32.29 -15.68 3.98
C LEU A 771 -33.79 -15.47 4.21
N ALA A 772 -34.24 -15.25 5.44
CA ALA A 772 -35.67 -15.02 5.74
C ALA A 772 -36.63 -16.04 5.10
N GLY A 773 -36.28 -17.34 5.14
CA GLY A 773 -37.10 -18.43 4.60
C GLY A 773 -36.98 -18.67 3.09
N ARG A 774 -36.23 -17.85 2.34
CA ARG A 774 -35.92 -18.08 0.92
C ARG A 774 -34.50 -18.63 0.75
N LEU A 775 -34.35 -19.59 -0.15
CA LEU A 775 -33.03 -20.01 -0.60
C LEU A 775 -32.46 -18.93 -1.53
N VAL A 776 -31.24 -18.49 -1.25
CA VAL A 776 -30.49 -17.52 -2.05
C VAL A 776 -29.13 -18.08 -2.43
N THR A 777 -28.62 -17.67 -3.58
CA THR A 777 -27.26 -17.98 -4.02
C THR A 777 -26.57 -16.71 -4.50
N GLU A 778 -25.26 -16.65 -4.28
CA GLU A 778 -24.42 -15.60 -4.84
C GLU A 778 -23.05 -16.19 -5.19
N LEU A 779 -22.39 -15.60 -6.19
CA LEU A 779 -21.00 -15.91 -6.49
C LEU A 779 -20.10 -15.45 -5.34
N ILE A 780 -19.04 -16.20 -5.07
CA ILE A 780 -17.96 -15.73 -4.20
C ILE A 780 -16.99 -14.96 -5.08
N TYR A 781 -16.78 -13.69 -4.77
CA TYR A 781 -15.98 -12.82 -5.62
C TYR A 781 -14.49 -13.09 -5.40
N VAL A 782 -13.87 -13.74 -6.38
CA VAL A 782 -12.43 -14.02 -6.41
C VAL A 782 -11.71 -12.72 -6.75
N HIS A 783 -11.20 -12.04 -5.73
CA HIS A 783 -10.37 -10.86 -5.86
C HIS A 783 -8.87 -11.16 -5.73
N SER A 784 -8.50 -12.40 -5.38
CA SER A 784 -7.12 -12.88 -5.32
C SER A 784 -6.28 -12.44 -6.53
N LYS A 785 -4.97 -12.23 -6.31
CA LYS A 785 -3.97 -12.17 -7.38
C LYS A 785 -2.76 -13.01 -7.00
N MET A 786 -2.89 -14.31 -7.25
CA MET A 786 -1.93 -15.31 -6.80
C MET A 786 -1.57 -16.29 -7.92
N LEU A 787 -0.32 -16.75 -7.91
CA LEU A 787 0.13 -17.93 -8.64
C LEU A 787 0.95 -18.84 -7.71
N ILE A 788 0.64 -20.13 -7.70
CA ILE A 788 1.44 -21.19 -7.07
C ILE A 788 1.97 -22.09 -8.18
N ALA A 789 3.25 -22.42 -8.14
CA ALA A 789 3.87 -23.39 -9.05
C ALA A 789 4.56 -24.51 -8.25
N ASP A 790 4.23 -25.75 -8.62
CA ASP A 790 4.91 -26.99 -8.19
C ASP A 790 5.10 -27.12 -6.67
N ASP A 791 4.14 -26.64 -5.87
CA ASP A 791 4.23 -26.55 -4.40
C ASP A 791 5.57 -26.01 -3.88
N ASN A 792 6.22 -25.07 -4.59
CA ASN A 792 7.51 -24.51 -4.14
C ASN A 792 7.70 -23.01 -4.36
N THR A 793 6.94 -22.43 -5.29
CA THR A 793 7.06 -21.03 -5.67
C THR A 793 5.68 -20.39 -5.64
N VAL A 794 5.57 -19.24 -4.97
CA VAL A 794 4.32 -18.48 -4.85
C VAL A 794 4.56 -17.04 -5.24
N ILE A 795 3.65 -16.45 -6.02
CA ILE A 795 3.56 -15.01 -6.25
C ILE A 795 2.26 -14.52 -5.64
N ILE A 796 2.33 -13.52 -4.75
CA ILE A 796 1.16 -12.85 -4.14
C ILE A 796 1.33 -11.34 -4.31
N GLY A 797 0.29 -10.63 -4.73
CA GLY A 797 0.34 -9.18 -4.86
C GLY A 797 -0.99 -8.53 -5.22
N SER A 798 -0.91 -7.33 -5.80
CA SER A 798 -2.07 -6.57 -6.26
C SER A 798 -2.35 -6.70 -7.77
N ALA A 799 -1.41 -7.26 -8.53
CA ALA A 799 -1.41 -7.27 -9.99
C ALA A 799 -2.34 -8.33 -10.60
N ASN A 800 -3.36 -7.87 -11.32
CA ASN A 800 -4.26 -8.74 -12.08
C ASN A 800 -3.58 -9.32 -13.33
N ILE A 801 -4.06 -10.45 -13.86
CA ILE A 801 -3.65 -10.93 -15.18
C ILE A 801 -4.41 -10.12 -16.23
N ASN A 802 -3.86 -8.93 -16.52
CA ASN A 802 -4.31 -7.99 -17.54
C ASN A 802 -3.15 -7.03 -17.87
N ASP A 803 -3.23 -6.30 -18.99
CA ASP A 803 -2.21 -5.35 -19.40
C ASP A 803 -2.11 -4.16 -18.44
N ARG A 804 -3.25 -3.73 -17.87
CA ARG A 804 -3.33 -2.67 -16.84
C ARG A 804 -2.35 -2.89 -15.68
N SER A 805 -2.27 -4.11 -15.17
CA SER A 805 -1.38 -4.45 -14.06
C SER A 805 0.01 -4.91 -14.52
N MET A 806 0.13 -5.59 -15.67
CA MET A 806 1.35 -6.29 -16.06
C MET A 806 2.37 -5.43 -16.82
N LEU A 807 1.95 -4.45 -17.63
CA LEU A 807 2.85 -3.72 -18.53
C LEU A 807 3.74 -2.66 -17.85
N GLY A 808 3.59 -2.42 -16.54
CA GLY A 808 4.36 -1.41 -15.78
C GLY A 808 4.03 0.06 -16.09
N LYS A 809 3.60 0.38 -17.31
CA LYS A 809 3.31 1.73 -17.82
C LYS A 809 1.93 2.25 -17.41
N ARG A 810 1.02 1.35 -17.04
CA ARG A 810 -0.37 1.61 -16.68
C ARG A 810 -0.49 1.75 -15.16
N ASP A 811 -1.22 0.87 -14.47
CA ASP A 811 -1.41 0.95 -13.02
C ASP A 811 -0.12 0.64 -12.27
N SER A 812 0.07 1.24 -11.08
CA SER A 812 1.14 0.81 -10.18
C SER A 812 0.68 -0.35 -9.31
N GLU A 813 1.54 -1.36 -9.21
CA GLU A 813 1.27 -2.61 -8.52
C GLU A 813 2.49 -3.06 -7.73
N VAL A 814 2.28 -3.88 -6.70
CA VAL A 814 3.36 -4.53 -5.93
C VAL A 814 3.01 -6.01 -5.73
N ALA A 815 4.02 -6.86 -5.82
CA ALA A 815 3.92 -8.28 -5.50
C ALA A 815 5.17 -8.75 -4.76
N VAL A 816 5.07 -9.90 -4.10
CA VAL A 816 6.19 -10.66 -3.57
C VAL A 816 6.22 -12.04 -4.22
N ILE A 817 7.40 -12.47 -4.65
CA ILE A 817 7.65 -13.87 -5.00
C ILE A 817 8.35 -14.53 -3.81
N VAL A 818 7.81 -15.66 -3.38
CA VAL A 818 8.28 -16.49 -2.27
C VAL A 818 8.69 -17.84 -2.85
N GLU A 819 9.95 -18.20 -2.68
CA GLU A 819 10.51 -19.50 -3.03
C GLU A 819 10.90 -20.22 -1.74
N ASP A 820 10.35 -21.41 -1.54
CA ASP A 820 10.59 -22.18 -0.33
C ASP A 820 12.06 -22.59 -0.18
N SER A 821 12.60 -22.30 1.00
CA SER A 821 13.93 -22.76 1.42
C SER A 821 13.85 -24.07 2.21
N GLU A 822 12.77 -24.26 2.96
CA GLU A 822 12.49 -25.48 3.73
C GLU A 822 11.60 -26.42 2.92
N LYS A 823 12.04 -27.69 2.81
CA LYS A 823 11.33 -28.74 2.08
C LYS A 823 10.69 -29.73 3.04
N VAL A 824 9.53 -30.25 2.65
CA VAL A 824 8.76 -31.26 3.38
C VAL A 824 8.38 -32.41 2.44
N PRO A 825 8.31 -33.65 2.93
CA PRO A 825 7.81 -34.78 2.15
C PRO A 825 6.37 -34.55 1.68
N SER A 826 6.12 -34.84 0.42
CA SER A 826 4.84 -34.71 -0.27
C SER A 826 4.77 -35.74 -1.41
N VAL A 827 3.69 -35.68 -2.20
CA VAL A 827 3.46 -36.57 -3.35
C VAL A 827 3.15 -35.73 -4.59
N MET A 828 3.62 -36.17 -5.76
CA MET A 828 3.39 -35.52 -7.04
C MET A 828 3.28 -36.59 -8.15
N ASP A 829 2.09 -36.79 -8.70
CA ASP A 829 1.75 -37.89 -9.63
C ASP A 829 2.00 -39.31 -9.06
N GLY A 830 1.72 -39.51 -7.78
CA GLY A 830 1.96 -40.77 -7.06
C GLY A 830 3.41 -41.00 -6.63
N GLU A 831 4.35 -40.18 -7.10
CA GLU A 831 5.77 -40.26 -6.76
C GLU A 831 6.12 -39.41 -5.53
N GLU A 832 7.14 -39.83 -4.78
CA GLU A 832 7.68 -39.04 -3.66
C GLU A 832 8.22 -37.69 -4.16
N TYR A 833 7.82 -36.61 -3.49
CA TYR A 833 8.18 -35.25 -3.88
C TYR A 833 8.57 -34.40 -2.67
N GLU A 834 9.59 -33.56 -2.83
CA GLU A 834 9.98 -32.57 -1.82
C GLU A 834 9.31 -31.22 -2.08
N ALA A 835 8.16 -31.02 -1.47
CA ALA A 835 7.41 -29.77 -1.57
C ALA A 835 7.99 -28.69 -0.66
N GLY A 836 7.83 -27.43 -1.04
CA GLY A 836 8.08 -26.28 -0.18
C GLY A 836 7.02 -26.13 0.90
N HIS A 837 7.43 -25.87 2.14
CA HIS A 837 6.49 -25.78 3.26
C HIS A 837 5.47 -24.64 3.09
N TYR A 838 5.90 -23.45 2.69
CA TYR A 838 5.03 -22.28 2.50
C TYR A 838 4.02 -22.51 1.36
N ALA A 839 4.51 -22.92 0.19
CA ALA A 839 3.68 -23.12 -1.00
C ALA A 839 2.68 -24.28 -0.83
N LEU A 840 3.12 -25.41 -0.26
CA LEU A 840 2.27 -26.57 0.00
C LEU A 840 1.13 -26.22 0.96
N GLN A 841 1.43 -25.57 2.09
CA GLN A 841 0.40 -25.23 3.09
C GLN A 841 -0.61 -24.24 2.54
N LEU A 842 -0.16 -23.24 1.76
CA LEU A 842 -1.06 -22.31 1.09
C LEU A 842 -1.97 -23.03 0.09
N ARG A 843 -1.40 -23.88 -0.77
CA ARG A 843 -2.17 -24.65 -1.76
C ARG A 843 -3.19 -25.57 -1.10
N LEU A 844 -2.79 -26.26 -0.03
CA LEU A 844 -3.69 -27.10 0.75
C LEU A 844 -4.82 -26.28 1.40
N GLU A 845 -4.55 -25.10 1.94
CA GLU A 845 -5.59 -24.25 2.52
C GLU A 845 -6.58 -23.75 1.48
N CYS A 846 -6.09 -23.32 0.30
CA CYS A 846 -6.95 -22.98 -0.84
C CYS A 846 -7.83 -24.17 -1.24
N PHE A 847 -7.24 -25.36 -1.43
CA PHE A 847 -7.97 -26.56 -1.85
C PHE A 847 -8.99 -27.02 -0.80
N ARG A 848 -8.63 -27.00 0.49
CA ARG A 848 -9.56 -27.31 1.59
C ARG A 848 -10.75 -26.36 1.59
N THR A 849 -10.51 -25.08 1.37
CA THR A 849 -11.56 -24.06 1.36
C THR A 849 -12.50 -24.25 0.16
N ILE A 850 -11.96 -24.34 -1.06
CA ILE A 850 -12.79 -24.37 -2.28
C ILE A 850 -13.44 -25.73 -2.56
N LEU A 851 -12.85 -26.85 -2.10
CA LEU A 851 -13.39 -28.21 -2.29
C LEU A 851 -14.21 -28.71 -1.08
N GLY A 852 -14.21 -27.98 0.04
CA GLY A 852 -14.91 -28.39 1.26
C GLY A 852 -14.14 -29.41 2.11
N GLY A 853 -12.83 -29.49 1.95
CA GLY A 853 -11.95 -30.38 2.72
C GLY A 853 -11.89 -30.07 4.22
N HIS A 854 -12.31 -28.87 4.64
CA HIS A 854 -12.49 -28.53 6.07
C HIS A 854 -13.67 -29.26 6.71
N SER A 855 -14.73 -29.52 5.94
CA SER A 855 -15.91 -30.26 6.40
C SER A 855 -15.84 -31.76 6.11
N ASP A 856 -15.10 -32.15 5.08
CA ASP A 856 -15.00 -33.52 4.62
C ASP A 856 -13.53 -33.95 4.51
N THR A 857 -13.04 -34.61 5.55
CA THR A 857 -11.65 -35.08 5.63
C THR A 857 -11.37 -36.31 4.76
N SER A 858 -12.39 -36.87 4.08
CA SER A 858 -12.20 -37.99 3.16
C SER A 858 -11.61 -37.57 1.81
N ILE A 859 -11.62 -36.25 1.52
CA ILE A 859 -11.07 -35.70 0.29
C ILE A 859 -9.54 -35.70 0.38
N ASP A 860 -8.90 -36.54 -0.42
CA ASP A 860 -7.45 -36.55 -0.56
C ASP A 860 -7.00 -35.35 -1.39
N LEU A 861 -6.25 -34.46 -0.73
CA LEU A 861 -5.69 -33.24 -1.31
C LEU A 861 -4.17 -33.31 -1.39
N SER A 862 -3.54 -34.45 -1.11
CA SER A 862 -2.07 -34.55 -1.03
C SER A 862 -1.41 -34.28 -2.38
N ASP A 863 -1.84 -35.01 -3.42
CA ASP A 863 -1.31 -34.94 -4.78
C ASP A 863 -2.16 -34.05 -5.69
N PRO A 864 -1.64 -32.88 -6.12
CA PRO A 864 -2.41 -31.93 -6.91
C PRO A 864 -2.46 -32.27 -8.41
N ILE A 865 -1.82 -33.34 -8.90
CA ILE A 865 -1.79 -33.64 -10.34
C ILE A 865 -2.22 -35.06 -10.72
N SER A 866 -2.36 -35.95 -9.74
CA SER A 866 -2.87 -37.30 -9.98
C SER A 866 -4.20 -37.28 -10.74
N ASP A 867 -4.38 -38.27 -11.61
CA ASP A 867 -5.61 -38.41 -12.40
C ASP A 867 -6.85 -38.56 -11.49
N ARG A 868 -6.69 -39.23 -10.35
CA ARG A 868 -7.71 -39.35 -9.31
C ARG A 868 -8.12 -37.98 -8.78
N PHE A 869 -7.16 -37.15 -8.35
CA PHE A 869 -7.45 -35.81 -7.86
C PHE A 869 -8.09 -34.94 -8.96
N TYR A 870 -7.47 -34.87 -10.14
CA TYR A 870 -7.95 -34.00 -11.22
C TYR A 870 -9.36 -34.37 -11.69
N LYS A 871 -9.62 -35.65 -11.97
CA LYS A 871 -10.89 -36.09 -12.58
C LYS A 871 -11.97 -36.31 -11.52
N GLU A 872 -11.68 -37.08 -10.48
CA GLU A 872 -12.67 -37.56 -9.51
C GLU A 872 -12.94 -36.54 -8.39
N VAL A 873 -11.98 -35.66 -8.08
CA VAL A 873 -12.17 -34.63 -7.04
C VAL A 873 -12.46 -33.27 -7.70
N TRP A 874 -11.51 -32.71 -8.44
CA TRP A 874 -11.59 -31.34 -8.95
C TRP A 874 -12.71 -31.18 -10.00
N MET A 875 -12.60 -31.88 -11.13
CA MET A 875 -13.55 -31.75 -12.25
C MET A 875 -14.96 -32.22 -11.86
N THR A 876 -15.06 -33.33 -11.13
CA THR A 876 -16.36 -33.85 -10.66
C THR A 876 -17.04 -32.88 -9.69
N THR A 877 -16.31 -32.27 -8.75
CA THR A 877 -16.87 -31.28 -7.82
C THR A 877 -17.34 -30.04 -8.58
N ALA A 878 -16.50 -29.50 -9.47
CA ALA A 878 -16.82 -28.32 -10.27
C ALA A 878 -18.07 -28.53 -11.13
N GLY A 879 -18.16 -29.67 -11.84
CA GLY A 879 -19.28 -30.02 -12.70
C GLY A 879 -20.57 -30.28 -11.90
N ARG A 880 -20.49 -31.11 -10.85
CA ARG A 880 -21.64 -31.43 -9.98
C ARG A 880 -22.23 -30.16 -9.38
N ASN A 881 -21.40 -29.31 -8.79
CA ASN A 881 -21.85 -28.08 -8.14
C ASN A 881 -22.49 -27.12 -9.15
N ALA A 882 -21.88 -26.94 -10.33
CA ALA A 882 -22.43 -26.10 -11.39
C ALA A 882 -23.84 -26.60 -11.82
N THR A 883 -23.99 -27.89 -12.08
CA THR A 883 -25.29 -28.49 -12.46
C THR A 883 -26.36 -28.30 -11.37
N ILE A 884 -26.00 -28.50 -10.09
CA ILE A 884 -26.95 -28.32 -8.99
C ILE A 884 -27.36 -26.85 -8.85
N TYR A 885 -26.42 -25.91 -8.87
CA TYR A 885 -26.74 -24.48 -8.77
C TYR A 885 -27.62 -24.00 -9.92
N GLU A 886 -27.32 -24.44 -11.14
CA GLU A 886 -28.14 -24.18 -12.32
C GLU A 886 -29.57 -24.75 -12.18
N LYS A 887 -29.70 -26.00 -11.74
CA LYS A 887 -31.01 -26.64 -11.55
C LYS A 887 -31.84 -25.95 -10.46
N VAL A 888 -31.21 -25.63 -9.34
CA VAL A 888 -31.90 -25.11 -8.15
C VAL A 888 -32.25 -23.64 -8.31
N PHE A 889 -31.28 -22.82 -8.74
CA PHE A 889 -31.43 -21.36 -8.75
C PHE A 889 -31.60 -20.76 -10.13
N ARG A 890 -31.25 -21.48 -11.21
CA ARG A 890 -31.15 -20.91 -12.56
C ARG A 890 -30.29 -19.64 -12.56
N CYS A 891 -29.16 -19.72 -11.86
CA CYS A 891 -28.26 -18.58 -11.68
C CYS A 891 -27.43 -18.31 -12.93
N LEU A 892 -27.03 -17.05 -13.12
CA LEU A 892 -26.11 -16.64 -14.17
C LEU A 892 -24.69 -16.47 -13.61
N PRO A 893 -23.65 -16.62 -14.45
CA PRO A 893 -23.67 -17.02 -15.86
C PRO A 893 -23.90 -18.54 -16.04
N SER A 894 -24.38 -18.96 -17.22
CA SER A 894 -24.61 -20.37 -17.56
C SER A 894 -24.32 -20.67 -19.04
N SER A 895 -23.77 -21.85 -19.33
CA SER A 895 -23.57 -22.33 -20.71
C SER A 895 -24.88 -22.68 -21.44
N LEU A 896 -26.03 -22.74 -20.74
CA LEU A 896 -27.35 -22.90 -21.34
C LEU A 896 -27.89 -21.61 -21.99
N VAL A 897 -27.18 -20.48 -21.83
CA VAL A 897 -27.60 -19.17 -22.36
C VAL A 897 -26.52 -18.62 -23.27
N ARG A 898 -26.71 -18.73 -24.58
CA ARG A 898 -25.73 -18.34 -25.62
C ARG A 898 -26.03 -16.98 -26.25
N ASN A 899 -27.27 -16.51 -26.16
CA ASN A 899 -27.72 -15.23 -26.70
C ASN A 899 -28.76 -14.55 -25.78
N MET A 900 -29.13 -13.30 -26.10
CA MET A 900 -30.08 -12.53 -25.30
C MET A 900 -31.50 -13.09 -25.32
N SER A 901 -31.93 -13.74 -26.41
CA SER A 901 -33.26 -14.36 -26.48
C SER A 901 -33.36 -15.58 -25.55
N GLU A 902 -32.31 -16.41 -25.52
CA GLU A 902 -32.19 -17.51 -24.57
C GLU A 902 -32.12 -17.01 -23.13
N LEU A 903 -31.48 -15.85 -22.88
CA LEU A 903 -31.44 -15.23 -21.56
C LEU A 903 -32.85 -14.88 -21.06
N GLU A 904 -33.65 -14.20 -21.88
CA GLU A 904 -35.04 -13.84 -21.56
C GLU A 904 -35.89 -15.09 -21.28
N GLN A 905 -35.81 -16.11 -22.15
CA GLN A 905 -36.50 -17.38 -21.93
C GLN A 905 -36.02 -18.09 -20.66
N TYR A 906 -34.72 -18.08 -20.39
CA TYR A 906 -34.13 -18.76 -19.26
C TYR A 906 -34.62 -18.18 -17.94
N GLN A 907 -34.79 -16.86 -17.87
CA GLN A 907 -35.28 -16.14 -16.70
C GLN A 907 -36.80 -16.20 -16.52
N SER A 908 -37.56 -16.34 -17.60
CA SER A 908 -39.02 -16.48 -17.53
C SER A 908 -39.48 -17.73 -16.77
N LYS A 909 -38.60 -18.74 -16.64
CA LYS A 909 -38.88 -20.00 -15.95
C LYS A 909 -38.32 -19.97 -14.52
N PRO A 910 -39.14 -20.25 -13.49
CA PRO A 910 -38.66 -20.29 -12.12
C PRO A 910 -37.73 -21.50 -11.87
N GLY A 911 -36.74 -21.32 -11.01
CA GLY A 911 -35.87 -22.41 -10.54
C GLY A 911 -36.54 -23.28 -9.46
N LEU A 912 -35.91 -24.41 -9.12
CA LEU A 912 -36.44 -25.32 -8.10
C LEU A 912 -36.60 -24.64 -6.72
N ALA A 913 -35.72 -23.69 -6.40
CA ALA A 913 -35.81 -22.90 -5.17
C ALA A 913 -37.14 -22.14 -5.00
N GLN A 914 -37.83 -21.83 -6.10
CA GLN A 914 -39.12 -21.14 -6.10
C GLN A 914 -40.31 -22.09 -6.28
N THR A 915 -40.12 -23.24 -6.94
CA THR A 915 -41.21 -24.17 -7.27
C THR A 915 -41.36 -25.32 -6.27
N ASP A 916 -40.27 -25.83 -5.71
CA ASP A 916 -40.26 -26.97 -4.78
C ASP A 916 -39.07 -26.84 -3.81
N LEU A 917 -39.33 -26.23 -2.66
CA LEU A 917 -38.33 -25.93 -1.64
C LEU A 917 -37.70 -27.20 -1.04
N ALA A 918 -38.50 -28.26 -0.82
CA ALA A 918 -38.02 -29.48 -0.19
C ALA A 918 -37.02 -30.21 -1.11
N ARG A 919 -37.35 -30.32 -2.40
CA ARG A 919 -36.46 -30.91 -3.39
C ARG A 919 -35.24 -30.04 -3.65
N ALA A 920 -35.39 -28.70 -3.62
CA ALA A 920 -34.26 -27.78 -3.71
C ALA A 920 -33.25 -28.01 -2.58
N GLN A 921 -33.72 -28.12 -1.32
CA GLN A 921 -32.85 -28.40 -0.18
C GLN A 921 -32.17 -29.76 -0.28
N GLU A 922 -32.86 -30.80 -0.79
CA GLU A 922 -32.26 -32.12 -1.00
C GLU A 922 -31.13 -32.09 -2.03
N GLU A 923 -31.31 -31.37 -3.15
CA GLU A 923 -30.24 -31.19 -4.15
C GLU A 923 -29.05 -30.40 -3.58
N LEU A 924 -29.31 -29.35 -2.81
CA LEU A 924 -28.26 -28.52 -2.22
C LEU A 924 -27.40 -29.27 -1.18
N ARG A 925 -27.95 -30.27 -0.48
CA ARG A 925 -27.16 -31.14 0.42
C ARG A 925 -26.07 -31.94 -0.30
N LYS A 926 -26.15 -32.07 -1.63
CA LYS A 926 -25.13 -32.77 -2.45
C LYS A 926 -23.96 -31.86 -2.83
N ILE A 927 -24.06 -30.55 -2.62
CA ILE A 927 -22.97 -29.60 -2.84
C ILE A 927 -21.83 -29.91 -1.85
N ARG A 928 -20.59 -29.88 -2.34
CA ARG A 928 -19.40 -29.86 -1.49
C ARG A 928 -18.47 -28.74 -1.94
N GLY A 929 -18.00 -27.94 -0.99
CA GLY A 929 -17.16 -26.78 -1.28
C GLY A 929 -17.89 -25.70 -2.10
N PHE A 930 -17.09 -24.83 -2.70
CA PHE A 930 -17.53 -23.66 -3.45
C PHE A 930 -17.21 -23.71 -4.94
N LEU A 931 -16.34 -24.64 -5.35
CA LEU A 931 -15.86 -24.74 -6.72
C LEU A 931 -17.00 -25.06 -7.69
N VAL A 932 -17.12 -24.29 -8.77
CA VAL A 932 -18.05 -24.52 -9.87
C VAL A 932 -17.32 -24.40 -11.20
N GLN A 933 -17.71 -25.20 -12.19
CA GLN A 933 -17.15 -25.12 -13.53
C GLN A 933 -17.48 -23.75 -14.16
N PHE A 934 -16.49 -23.12 -14.82
CA PHE A 934 -16.70 -21.84 -15.47
C PHE A 934 -17.53 -22.02 -16.78
N PRO A 935 -18.61 -21.26 -17.00
CA PRO A 935 -19.49 -21.45 -18.15
C PRO A 935 -18.93 -20.79 -19.43
N LEU A 936 -18.12 -21.54 -20.18
CA LEU A 936 -17.40 -21.05 -21.35
C LEU A 936 -18.30 -20.57 -22.51
N ASP A 937 -19.55 -21.06 -22.59
CA ASP A 937 -20.48 -20.79 -23.70
C ASP A 937 -21.47 -19.64 -23.41
N PHE A 938 -21.41 -19.03 -22.22
CA PHE A 938 -22.36 -17.99 -21.82
C PHE A 938 -22.27 -16.76 -22.71
N LEU A 939 -23.36 -16.38 -23.37
CA LEU A 939 -23.41 -15.28 -24.35
C LEU A 939 -22.36 -15.42 -25.47
N SER A 940 -22.11 -16.65 -25.93
CA SER A 940 -21.14 -16.95 -26.99
C SER A 940 -21.52 -16.41 -28.37
N GLU A 941 -22.81 -16.24 -28.65
CA GLU A 941 -23.34 -15.72 -29.92
C GLU A 941 -23.52 -14.20 -29.91
N GLN A 942 -23.16 -13.52 -28.81
CA GLN A 942 -23.27 -12.08 -28.65
C GLN A 942 -21.92 -11.37 -28.78
N ASN A 943 -21.94 -10.17 -29.38
CA ASN A 943 -20.81 -9.26 -29.30
C ASN A 943 -20.85 -8.49 -27.98
N LEU A 944 -20.01 -8.91 -27.04
CA LEU A 944 -19.93 -8.32 -25.69
C LEU A 944 -19.15 -6.98 -25.64
N MET A 945 -18.63 -6.50 -26.77
CA MET A 945 -18.00 -5.17 -26.81
C MET A 945 -19.05 -4.06 -26.71
N PRO A 946 -18.76 -2.95 -26.00
CA PRO A 946 -19.69 -1.83 -25.90
C PRO A 946 -20.14 -1.29 -27.27
N SER A 947 -21.45 -1.11 -27.45
CA SER A 947 -22.03 -0.60 -28.69
C SER A 947 -21.55 0.82 -29.03
N VAL A 948 -21.36 1.10 -30.32
CA VAL A 948 -20.96 2.41 -30.84
C VAL A 948 -21.98 3.47 -30.39
N GLY A 949 -21.55 4.42 -29.55
CA GLY A 949 -22.39 5.47 -28.97
C GLY A 949 -22.62 5.37 -27.45
N THR A 950 -22.22 4.26 -26.81
CA THR A 950 -22.20 4.15 -25.34
C THR A 950 -21.00 4.91 -24.75
N LYS A 951 -21.10 5.34 -23.47
CA LYS A 951 -19.99 6.01 -22.78
C LYS A 951 -18.76 5.10 -22.71
N GLU A 952 -18.99 3.80 -22.56
CA GLU A 952 -17.96 2.75 -22.49
C GLU A 952 -17.30 2.48 -23.86
N ALA A 953 -17.97 2.76 -24.98
CA ALA A 953 -17.37 2.71 -26.31
C ALA A 953 -16.56 3.97 -26.66
N MET A 954 -16.84 5.10 -26.01
CA MET A 954 -16.10 6.36 -26.22
C MET A 954 -14.73 6.37 -25.53
N VAL A 955 -14.49 5.44 -24.61
CA VAL A 955 -13.21 5.30 -23.92
C VAL A 955 -12.28 4.34 -24.66
N PRO A 956 -10.95 4.53 -24.59
CA PRO A 956 -10.00 3.61 -25.22
C PRO A 956 -10.16 2.19 -24.71
N THR A 957 -10.06 1.21 -25.61
CA THR A 957 -10.14 -0.23 -25.29
C THR A 957 -9.18 -0.65 -24.17
N GLU A 958 -8.03 0.01 -24.07
CA GLU A 958 -7.00 -0.19 -23.04
C GLU A 958 -7.51 0.01 -21.60
N ILE A 959 -8.67 0.65 -21.40
CA ILE A 959 -9.31 0.73 -20.08
C ILE A 959 -9.69 -0.66 -19.56
N TRP A 960 -10.12 -1.53 -20.47
CA TRP A 960 -10.67 -2.86 -20.19
C TRP A 960 -9.63 -3.97 -20.28
N THR A 961 -8.41 -3.69 -20.80
CA THR A 961 -7.36 -4.71 -21.04
C THR A 961 -6.23 -4.77 -20.05
#